data_AF-A0A929W0Y1-F1
#
_entry.id   AF-A0A929W0Y1-F1
#
_cell.length_a   1.000
_cell.length_b   1.000
_cell.length_c   1.000
_cell.angle_alpha   90.00
_cell.angle_beta   90.00
_cell.angle_gamma   90.00
#
_symmetry.space_group_name_H-M   'P 1'
#
loop_
_entity.id
_entity.type
_entity.pdbx_description
1 polymer ?
#
loop_
_entity_poly.entity_id
_entity_poly.type
_entity_poly.pdbx_seq_one_letter_code
_entity_poly.pdbx_strand_id
1 'polypeptide(L)'
;MNILQRLLLTFLWIITALLVACDRPADVNIDRLNEVSYSWHYRNLDSTAWYANKAYSLSKNYSAGAVEALNNLAFVDIARMEYRKAHENLQLIERLTDNQIELLVADIQQMRLCQRQSHNKDFYVYWEKARQRLRRLTEEGGDLTAHQQRRLVYARTEYSIVTSAYFYYLGLTRQAINSLNMIDPYGSIRKDTAQLLNYWYSVGAGGIITKGTPDEIAQKEFDYLMKCFELARQYNYSYWVAQSMQAISEHLENKVQREKLIADNLPAMKFLNSDLMPDSLLAGNLALRSLTIFTAYGDVYQTAGSYRTLAECYWSIHDYRSALICLQRALNKNALVNQAPDLVASIREQLSLVYSAVNDKKLSDQNRNIYLDFQEQTRQDRQLEARASQLDESSKQLNAMILAVLFMIVLVVFLLVVFARMRKQSDERFSMTALLTPLNLWQKRNDERARWVNEQYSLLKEQMDVVRLHLMQSKRRNLEQRAKIQLVNSVLPFIDRMVNEENRLLLCNDNAEVRQQRYEYIAELTDSINDYNDILTRWIQMRQGELSLKIESFKLQQLFDLVSHSRMSFQLKGINLIVKPTDCVVKADKTLTLFMINTIADNARKFTQEGDSVTVEAEDKPDSVEVSVCDTGCGMTKNKLDHIFDRTYTGGHGFGLKNCYGIIEKYKKVSRIFNVCQIKAESEVGHGTKISFRLPKGIARLIVFFLSSLLSLWFSSQSSVSATTSRRSVAVTKAAQFADSAYFSNINGSYERTLLFADSCRKYLTKRDTAVLLDVSNEAAIAALALHKWDVYRYNNKVYTKLFREASADSSLPEYVRTMQRSQTNKTVAVVLLVILLIIIFPAYYFLYYRHKLNYSFCVDRVNQMNDLLLSDVSDEKKLYGIERLNDFKKFNISEHQKQTLNEIVGKIERALYDTIERVTDQATQMELKRDELRRLQMEDDRLHVSNSVLDNCLSTLKHETMYYPSRIRQLVDGTDKNLNGISELTKYYYALYQILSEQAMRQIPPIRLDNEMVVYLFDILRKMNNGIKPVLKVTPKNAACVSLVACMEQLVLTEKQAHDLFTPETCNLQFLLCRQIVREMGEATNLRACGISASINLEGGTLISIVMPERCWAEYSKTK
;
A
#
# COMPACT_ATOMS: atom_id res chain seq x y z
N MET A 1 74.38 7.73 17.01
CA MET A 1 73.99 6.52 16.26
C MET A 1 72.55 6.59 15.69
N ASN A 2 72.06 7.77 15.25
CA ASN A 2 70.64 7.95 14.85
C ASN A 2 70.43 8.43 13.40
N ILE A 3 71.49 8.82 12.68
CA ILE A 3 71.39 9.30 11.28
C ILE A 3 71.59 8.15 10.30
N LEU A 4 72.53 7.24 10.59
CA LEU A 4 72.80 6.06 9.74
C LEU A 4 71.59 5.13 9.66
N GLN A 5 70.86 4.93 10.78
CA GLN A 5 69.67 4.09 10.84
C GLN A 5 68.48 4.70 10.08
N ARG A 6 68.33 6.03 10.12
CA ARG A 6 67.29 6.73 9.35
C ARG A 6 67.58 6.72 7.86
N LEU A 7 68.85 6.90 7.46
CA LEU A 7 69.26 6.79 6.06
C LEU A 7 69.12 5.37 5.52
N LEU A 8 69.41 4.35 6.33
CA LEU A 8 69.19 2.95 5.95
C LEU A 8 67.70 2.64 5.80
N LEU A 9 66.85 3.14 6.70
CA LEU A 9 65.40 2.96 6.61
C LEU A 9 64.79 3.68 5.41
N THR A 10 65.23 4.90 5.08
CA THR A 10 64.76 5.61 3.89
C THR A 10 65.29 4.98 2.61
N PHE A 11 66.53 4.50 2.59
CA PHE A 11 67.09 3.79 1.45
C PHE A 11 66.41 2.43 1.23
N LEU A 12 66.10 1.70 2.30
CA LEU A 12 65.30 0.47 2.24
C LEU A 12 63.88 0.77 1.73
N TRP A 13 63.28 1.88 2.15
CA TRP A 13 61.97 2.34 1.68
C TRP A 13 61.96 2.69 0.20
N ILE A 14 63.01 3.36 -0.29
CA ILE A 14 63.18 3.71 -1.70
C ILE A 14 63.41 2.45 -2.55
N ILE A 15 64.18 1.46 -2.05
CA ILE A 15 64.35 0.17 -2.73
C ILE A 15 63.05 -0.64 -2.74
N THR A 16 62.28 -0.65 -1.65
CA THR A 16 60.96 -1.30 -1.63
C THR A 16 59.94 -0.58 -2.51
N ALA A 17 60.01 0.75 -2.63
CA ALA A 17 59.15 1.51 -3.53
C ALA A 17 59.53 1.31 -5.01
N LEU A 18 60.82 1.15 -5.33
CA LEU A 18 61.29 0.83 -6.67
C LEU A 18 61.01 -0.62 -7.09
N LEU A 19 60.89 -1.56 -6.14
CA LEU A 19 60.51 -2.96 -6.40
C LEU A 19 59.00 -3.18 -6.56
N VAL A 20 58.15 -2.22 -6.15
CA VAL A 20 56.68 -2.29 -6.26
C VAL A 20 56.16 -1.64 -7.55
N ALA A 21 56.99 -0.88 -8.27
CA ALA A 21 56.59 -0.11 -9.46
C ALA A 21 57.15 -0.65 -10.78
N CYS A 22 57.14 -1.97 -10.97
CA CYS A 22 57.34 -2.59 -12.29
C CYS A 22 56.24 -3.62 -12.54
N ASP A 23 55.26 -3.26 -13.37
CA ASP A 23 54.33 -4.22 -13.96
C ASP A 23 55.14 -5.35 -14.60
N ARG A 24 54.83 -6.61 -14.27
CA ARG A 24 55.56 -7.73 -14.86
C ARG A 24 55.29 -7.71 -16.37
N PRO A 25 56.30 -7.93 -17.24
CA PRO A 25 56.09 -7.97 -18.69
C PRO A 25 55.00 -8.97 -19.13
N ALA A 26 54.76 -10.01 -18.32
CA ALA A 26 53.70 -10.98 -18.53
C ALA A 26 52.29 -10.38 -18.37
N ASP A 27 52.09 -9.47 -17.40
CA ASP A 27 50.79 -8.86 -17.09
C ASP A 27 50.40 -7.88 -18.22
N VAL A 28 51.36 -7.08 -18.72
CA VAL A 28 51.17 -6.20 -19.88
C VAL A 28 50.79 -6.99 -21.14
N ASN A 29 51.36 -8.18 -21.33
CA ASN A 29 51.01 -9.04 -22.47
C ASN A 29 49.60 -9.63 -22.34
N ILE A 30 49.14 -9.94 -21.12
CA ILE A 30 47.78 -10.40 -20.86
C ILE A 30 46.77 -9.28 -21.13
N ASP A 31 47.00 -8.07 -20.61
CA ASP A 31 46.15 -6.91 -20.88
C ASP A 31 46.06 -6.63 -22.37
N ARG A 32 47.18 -6.73 -23.09
CA ARG A 32 47.20 -6.60 -24.56
C ARG A 32 46.36 -7.67 -25.24
N LEU A 33 46.40 -8.93 -24.79
CA LEU A 33 45.55 -10.00 -25.34
C LEU A 33 44.06 -9.72 -25.08
N ASN A 34 43.71 -9.19 -23.91
CA ASN A 34 42.33 -8.78 -23.61
C ASN A 34 41.88 -7.58 -24.45
N GLU A 35 42.74 -6.60 -24.68
CA GLU A 35 42.45 -5.48 -25.59
C GLU A 35 42.23 -5.96 -27.02
N VAL A 36 43.05 -6.91 -27.49
CA VAL A 36 42.86 -7.54 -28.80
C VAL A 36 41.54 -8.31 -28.82
N SER A 37 41.24 -9.10 -27.78
CA SER A 37 39.95 -9.79 -27.64
C SER A 37 38.77 -8.81 -27.73
N TYR A 38 38.81 -7.70 -27.00
CA TYR A 38 37.80 -6.65 -27.04
C TYR A 38 37.64 -6.05 -28.44
N SER A 39 38.75 -5.75 -29.13
CA SER A 39 38.72 -5.17 -30.48
C SER A 39 37.98 -6.07 -31.50
N TRP A 40 37.91 -7.37 -31.22
CA TRP A 40 37.21 -8.37 -32.02
C TRP A 40 35.73 -8.56 -31.67
N HIS A 41 35.23 -8.01 -30.55
CA HIS A 41 33.86 -8.23 -30.03
C HIS A 41 32.83 -8.22 -31.15
N TYR A 42 32.69 -7.11 -31.86
CA TYR A 42 31.68 -6.89 -32.90
C TYR A 42 32.18 -7.20 -34.33
N ARG A 43 33.31 -7.91 -34.44
CA ARG A 43 33.93 -8.31 -35.72
C ARG A 43 33.84 -9.81 -35.93
N ASN A 44 34.24 -10.60 -34.93
CA ASN A 44 34.27 -12.05 -34.98
C ASN A 44 34.29 -12.66 -33.57
N LEU A 45 33.27 -13.45 -33.24
CA LEU A 45 33.14 -14.07 -31.92
C LEU A 45 34.20 -15.14 -31.64
N ASP A 46 34.63 -15.92 -32.64
CA ASP A 46 35.65 -16.96 -32.46
C ASP A 46 37.01 -16.35 -32.10
N SER A 47 37.38 -15.26 -32.76
CA SER A 47 38.61 -14.52 -32.47
C SER A 47 38.55 -13.92 -31.06
N THR A 48 37.41 -13.31 -30.70
CA THR A 48 37.17 -12.82 -29.34
C THR A 48 37.39 -13.94 -28.31
N ALA A 49 36.73 -15.08 -28.49
CA ALA A 49 36.87 -16.22 -27.58
C ALA A 49 38.29 -16.78 -27.54
N TRP A 50 38.99 -16.85 -28.67
CA TRP A 50 40.35 -17.37 -28.74
C TRP A 50 41.33 -16.50 -27.95
N TYR A 51 41.32 -15.19 -28.17
CA TYR A 51 42.18 -14.25 -27.45
C TYR A 51 41.84 -14.21 -25.96
N ALA A 52 40.55 -14.23 -25.59
CA ALA A 52 40.12 -14.28 -24.20
C ALA A 52 40.56 -15.58 -23.50
N ASN A 53 40.36 -16.74 -24.11
CA ASN A 53 40.84 -18.01 -23.54
C ASN A 53 42.37 -18.03 -23.38
N LYS A 54 43.09 -17.49 -24.37
CA LYS A 54 44.55 -17.36 -24.29
C LYS A 54 44.97 -16.45 -23.14
N ALA A 55 44.37 -15.27 -23.02
CA ALA A 55 44.60 -14.35 -21.90
C ALA A 55 44.31 -15.04 -20.56
N TYR A 56 43.15 -15.68 -20.41
CA TYR A 56 42.75 -16.40 -19.20
C TYR A 56 43.75 -17.49 -18.80
N SER A 57 44.18 -18.34 -19.75
CA SER A 57 45.13 -19.43 -19.50
C SER A 57 46.51 -18.95 -19.03
N LEU A 58 46.92 -17.75 -19.44
CA LEU A 58 48.19 -17.12 -19.06
C LEU A 58 48.09 -16.35 -17.74
N SER A 59 46.88 -16.06 -17.25
CA SER A 59 46.60 -15.19 -16.11
C SER A 59 46.71 -15.86 -14.73
N LYS A 60 47.44 -16.98 -14.60
CA LYS A 60 47.48 -17.81 -13.37
C LYS A 60 47.75 -17.02 -12.07
N ASN A 61 48.54 -15.94 -12.13
CA ASN A 61 48.88 -15.08 -10.99
C ASN A 61 48.47 -13.62 -11.17
N TYR A 62 47.57 -13.32 -12.12
CA TYR A 62 47.14 -11.97 -12.47
C TYR A 62 45.61 -11.91 -12.54
N SER A 63 44.98 -11.69 -11.38
CA SER A 63 43.52 -11.75 -11.24
C SER A 63 42.79 -10.74 -12.11
N ALA A 64 43.33 -9.52 -12.28
CA ALA A 64 42.74 -8.47 -13.12
C ALA A 64 42.63 -8.89 -14.60
N GLY A 65 43.71 -9.41 -15.19
CA GLY A 65 43.69 -9.92 -16.56
C GLY A 65 42.82 -11.17 -16.73
N ALA A 66 42.76 -12.03 -15.70
CA ALA A 66 41.88 -13.20 -15.70
C ALA A 66 40.40 -12.82 -15.75
N VAL A 67 39.96 -11.83 -14.95
CA VAL A 67 38.55 -11.43 -14.91
C VAL A 67 38.12 -10.66 -16.15
N GLU A 68 38.99 -9.85 -16.74
CA GLU A 68 38.70 -9.18 -18.00
C GLU A 68 38.54 -10.22 -19.13
N ALA A 69 39.38 -11.26 -19.14
CA ALA A 69 39.24 -12.39 -20.06
C ALA A 69 37.90 -13.12 -19.86
N LEU A 70 37.48 -13.37 -18.61
CA LEU A 70 36.16 -13.95 -18.31
C LEU A 70 35.01 -13.04 -18.76
N ASN A 71 35.12 -11.72 -18.59
CA ASN A 71 34.13 -10.76 -19.12
C ASN A 71 34.05 -10.84 -20.65
N ASN A 72 35.18 -10.99 -21.34
CA ASN A 72 35.19 -11.17 -22.79
C ASN A 72 34.56 -12.51 -23.21
N LEU A 73 34.76 -13.59 -22.46
CA LEU A 73 34.12 -14.88 -22.69
C LEU A 73 32.61 -14.83 -22.43
N ALA A 74 32.18 -14.18 -21.35
CA ALA A 74 30.78 -13.99 -21.03
C ALA A 74 30.04 -13.21 -22.14
N PHE A 75 30.68 -12.21 -22.78
CA PHE A 75 30.11 -11.53 -23.95
C PHE A 75 29.86 -12.51 -25.11
N VAL A 76 30.81 -13.41 -25.39
CA VAL A 76 30.66 -14.43 -26.44
C VAL A 76 29.55 -15.41 -26.10
N ASP A 77 29.51 -15.90 -24.85
CA ASP A 77 28.49 -16.84 -24.38
C ASP A 77 27.09 -16.23 -24.46
N ILE A 78 26.93 -14.95 -24.12
CA ILE A 78 25.66 -14.22 -24.27
C ILE A 78 25.24 -14.14 -25.74
N ALA A 79 26.16 -13.79 -26.65
CA ALA A 79 25.87 -13.71 -28.09
C ALA A 79 25.47 -15.07 -28.69
N ARG A 80 26.08 -16.15 -28.20
CA ARG A 80 25.74 -17.54 -28.58
C ARG A 80 24.49 -18.10 -27.90
N MET A 81 23.90 -17.33 -26.97
CA MET A 81 22.81 -17.77 -26.09
C MET A 81 23.17 -18.98 -25.20
N GLU A 82 24.45 -19.14 -24.88
CA GLU A 82 24.97 -20.10 -23.90
C GLU A 82 24.87 -19.50 -22.47
N TYR A 83 23.66 -19.07 -22.10
CA TYR A 83 23.39 -18.28 -20.90
C TYR A 83 23.86 -18.91 -19.59
N ARG A 84 23.83 -20.23 -19.51
CA ARG A 84 24.38 -20.96 -18.35
C ARG A 84 25.88 -20.72 -18.19
N LYS A 85 26.67 -20.84 -19.27
CA LYS A 85 28.12 -20.62 -19.23
C LYS A 85 28.44 -19.14 -18.96
N ALA A 86 27.69 -18.23 -19.59
CA ALA A 86 27.80 -16.80 -19.31
C ALA A 86 27.61 -16.52 -17.80
N HIS A 87 26.55 -17.09 -17.21
CA HIS A 87 26.26 -16.92 -15.79
C HIS A 87 27.36 -17.52 -14.89
N GLU A 88 27.87 -18.70 -15.22
CA GLU A 88 28.97 -19.35 -14.50
C GLU A 88 30.26 -18.50 -14.55
N ASN A 89 30.60 -17.96 -15.73
CA ASN A 89 31.74 -17.05 -15.92
C ASN A 89 31.57 -15.75 -15.10
N LEU A 90 30.39 -15.13 -15.13
CA LEU A 90 30.11 -13.89 -14.40
C LEU A 90 30.11 -14.09 -12.88
N GLN A 91 29.59 -15.22 -12.37
CA GLN A 91 29.68 -15.57 -10.95
C GLN A 91 31.13 -15.84 -10.51
N LEU A 92 31.95 -16.42 -11.39
CA LEU A 92 33.36 -16.67 -11.11
C LEU A 92 34.13 -15.35 -10.96
N ILE A 93 33.83 -14.33 -11.77
CA ILE A 93 34.42 -12.99 -11.64
C ILE A 93 34.18 -12.40 -10.25
N GLU A 94 32.94 -12.47 -9.74
CA GLU A 94 32.59 -11.96 -8.39
C GLU A 94 33.43 -12.60 -7.27
N ARG A 95 33.97 -13.81 -7.47
CA ARG A 95 34.79 -14.53 -6.49
C ARG A 95 36.30 -14.33 -6.65
N LEU A 96 36.76 -13.89 -7.83
CA LEU A 96 38.18 -13.85 -8.18
C LEU A 96 38.83 -12.47 -8.03
N THR A 97 38.06 -11.39 -7.93
CA THR A 97 38.60 -10.03 -7.95
C THR A 97 37.83 -9.04 -7.09
N ASP A 98 38.54 -8.03 -6.59
CA ASP A 98 37.98 -6.83 -6.00
C ASP A 98 38.06 -5.61 -6.96
N ASN A 99 38.51 -5.82 -8.21
CA ASN A 99 38.60 -4.77 -9.22
C ASN A 99 37.20 -4.24 -9.57
N GLN A 100 36.90 -3.02 -9.12
CA GLN A 100 35.58 -2.42 -9.24
C GLN A 100 35.14 -2.15 -10.68
N ILE A 101 36.07 -1.95 -11.63
CA ILE A 101 35.74 -1.72 -13.04
C ILE A 101 35.29 -3.03 -13.69
N GLU A 102 36.01 -4.13 -13.45
CA GLU A 102 35.65 -5.43 -14.03
C GLU A 102 34.40 -6.04 -13.38
N LEU A 103 34.18 -5.78 -12.09
CA LEU A 103 32.92 -6.11 -11.41
C LEU A 103 31.75 -5.28 -11.96
N LEU A 104 31.96 -3.99 -12.27
CA LEU A 104 30.95 -3.16 -12.93
C LEU A 104 30.59 -3.72 -14.30
N VAL A 105 31.57 -4.13 -15.10
CA VAL A 105 31.32 -4.77 -16.40
C VAL A 105 30.55 -6.08 -16.24
N ALA A 106 30.90 -6.90 -15.24
CA ALA A 106 30.19 -8.14 -14.96
C ALA A 106 28.72 -7.89 -14.56
N ASP A 107 28.46 -6.89 -13.70
CA ASP A 107 27.10 -6.48 -13.33
C ASP A 107 26.29 -6.04 -14.56
N ILE A 108 26.90 -5.28 -15.49
CA ILE A 108 26.23 -4.84 -16.73
C ILE A 108 25.95 -6.02 -17.67
N GLN A 109 26.85 -7.00 -17.74
CA GLN A 109 26.59 -8.23 -18.51
C GLN A 109 25.49 -9.08 -17.87
N GLN A 110 25.40 -9.14 -16.55
CA GLN A 110 24.26 -9.77 -15.86
C GLN A 110 22.95 -9.02 -16.15
N MET A 111 22.96 -7.68 -16.21
CA MET A 111 21.81 -6.90 -16.66
C MET A 111 21.38 -7.31 -18.08
N ARG A 112 22.33 -7.42 -19.02
CA ARG A 112 22.07 -7.85 -20.40
C ARG A 112 21.50 -9.27 -20.46
N LEU A 113 22.03 -10.19 -19.65
CA LEU A 113 21.55 -11.57 -19.54
C LEU A 113 20.11 -11.62 -19.02
N CYS A 114 19.82 -10.88 -17.94
CA CYS A 114 18.49 -10.77 -17.36
C CYS A 114 17.49 -10.20 -18.37
N GLN A 115 17.89 -9.16 -19.11
CA GLN A 115 17.07 -8.58 -20.18
C GLN A 115 16.74 -9.62 -21.27
N ARG A 116 17.71 -10.43 -21.70
CA ARG A 116 17.50 -11.46 -22.71
C ARG A 116 16.56 -12.57 -22.25
N GLN A 117 16.59 -12.91 -20.97
CA GLN A 117 15.75 -13.96 -20.36
C GLN A 117 14.42 -13.43 -19.82
N SER A 118 14.14 -12.12 -19.95
CA SER A 118 13.00 -11.43 -19.36
C SER A 118 12.93 -11.51 -17.82
N HIS A 119 14.05 -11.72 -17.13
CA HIS A 119 14.16 -11.75 -15.67
C HIS A 119 14.26 -10.34 -15.06
N ASN A 120 13.17 -9.57 -15.11
CA ASN A 120 13.18 -8.14 -14.73
C ASN A 120 13.56 -7.89 -13.25
N LYS A 121 13.19 -8.80 -12.34
CA LYS A 121 13.56 -8.69 -10.91
C LYS A 121 15.08 -8.71 -10.72
N ASP A 122 15.75 -9.66 -11.36
CA ASP A 122 17.20 -9.83 -11.22
C ASP A 122 17.93 -8.70 -11.95
N PHE A 123 17.39 -8.23 -13.09
CA PHE A 123 17.89 -7.04 -13.77
C PHE A 123 18.05 -5.85 -12.81
N TYR A 124 17.01 -5.56 -12.02
CA TYR A 124 17.04 -4.42 -11.09
C TYR A 124 18.12 -4.57 -10.01
N VAL A 125 18.34 -5.80 -9.52
CA VAL A 125 19.40 -6.08 -8.54
C VAL A 125 20.78 -5.75 -9.12
N TYR A 126 21.08 -6.23 -10.32
CA TYR A 126 22.36 -5.94 -10.97
C TYR A 126 22.47 -4.49 -11.43
N TRP A 127 21.36 -3.87 -11.84
CA TRP A 127 21.30 -2.45 -12.18
C TRP A 127 21.68 -1.57 -10.99
N GLU A 128 21.13 -1.87 -9.80
CA GLU A 128 21.45 -1.12 -8.58
C GLU A 128 22.89 -1.39 -8.11
N LYS A 129 23.40 -2.63 -8.22
CA LYS A 129 24.82 -2.95 -8.00
C LYS A 129 25.74 -2.12 -8.92
N ALA A 130 25.47 -2.13 -10.23
CA ALA A 130 26.24 -1.38 -11.22
C ALA A 130 26.20 0.13 -10.94
N ARG A 131 25.01 0.66 -10.63
CA ARG A 131 24.80 2.07 -10.29
C ARG A 131 25.62 2.49 -9.05
N GLN A 132 25.62 1.66 -8.01
CA GLN A 132 26.40 1.92 -6.79
C GLN A 132 27.91 1.89 -7.06
N ARG A 133 28.41 0.91 -7.83
CA ARG A 133 29.82 0.85 -8.21
C ARG A 133 30.25 2.05 -9.05
N LEU A 134 29.42 2.43 -10.02
CA LEU A 134 29.69 3.58 -10.88
C LEU A 134 29.77 4.88 -10.07
N ARG A 135 28.91 5.04 -9.07
CA ARG A 135 28.94 6.19 -8.15
C ARG A 135 30.24 6.23 -7.35
N ARG A 136 30.65 5.11 -6.73
CA ARG A 136 31.92 5.02 -5.98
C ARG A 136 33.13 5.35 -6.86
N LEU A 137 33.21 4.74 -8.05
CA LEU A 137 34.28 5.01 -9.02
C LEU A 137 34.35 6.48 -9.47
N THR A 138 33.24 7.20 -9.42
CA THR A 138 33.20 8.63 -9.79
C THR A 138 33.59 9.52 -8.61
N GLU A 139 33.32 9.10 -7.37
CA GLU A 139 33.67 9.80 -6.14
C GLU A 139 35.16 9.59 -5.75
N GLU A 140 35.73 8.42 -6.03
CA GLU A 140 37.08 8.03 -5.59
C GLU A 140 38.25 8.66 -6.39
N GLY A 141 37.99 9.38 -7.48
CA GLY A 141 38.95 10.32 -8.11
C GLY A 141 40.40 9.84 -8.28
N GLY A 142 40.63 8.54 -8.52
CA GLY A 142 41.98 7.96 -8.55
C GLY A 142 42.70 8.14 -9.89
N ASP A 143 44.05 8.15 -9.84
CA ASP A 143 44.92 8.06 -11.01
C ASP A 143 44.74 6.69 -11.72
N LEU A 144 43.71 6.57 -12.56
CA LEU A 144 43.46 5.38 -13.37
C LEU A 144 44.48 5.26 -14.49
N THR A 145 44.99 4.04 -14.71
CA THR A 145 45.86 3.75 -15.87
C THR A 145 45.11 3.99 -17.19
N ALA A 146 45.85 4.20 -18.29
CA ALA A 146 45.25 4.40 -19.61
C ALA A 146 44.33 3.23 -20.03
N HIS A 147 44.68 1.99 -19.63
CA HIS A 147 43.86 0.80 -19.86
C HIS A 147 42.57 0.85 -19.03
N GLN A 148 42.65 1.10 -17.73
CA GLN A 148 41.49 1.23 -16.84
C GLN A 148 40.54 2.36 -17.26
N GLN A 149 41.08 3.49 -17.76
CA GLN A 149 40.26 4.57 -18.31
C GLN A 149 39.44 4.12 -19.52
N ARG A 150 40.03 3.34 -20.44
CA ARG A 150 39.29 2.76 -21.59
C ARG A 150 38.19 1.80 -21.11
N ARG A 151 38.52 0.92 -20.17
CA ARG A 151 37.55 -0.02 -19.58
C ARG A 151 36.39 0.70 -18.89
N LEU A 152 36.66 1.80 -18.18
CA LEU A 152 35.63 2.62 -17.55
C LEU A 152 34.74 3.36 -18.56
N VAL A 153 35.32 3.84 -19.68
CA VAL A 153 34.52 4.43 -20.77
C VAL A 153 33.56 3.39 -21.33
N TYR A 154 34.05 2.20 -21.65
CA TYR A 154 33.21 1.07 -22.08
C TYR A 154 32.10 0.76 -21.07
N ALA A 155 32.43 0.59 -19.79
CA ALA A 155 31.45 0.26 -18.76
C ALA A 155 30.37 1.35 -18.60
N ARG A 156 30.75 2.62 -18.65
CA ARG A 156 29.81 3.75 -18.55
C ARG A 156 28.82 3.79 -19.71
N THR A 157 29.32 3.65 -20.93
CA THR A 157 28.49 3.69 -22.14
C THR A 157 27.58 2.46 -22.21
N GLU A 158 28.13 1.28 -21.91
CA GLU A 158 27.38 0.03 -21.91
C GLU A 158 26.27 0.04 -20.85
N TYR A 159 26.53 0.53 -19.63
CA TYR A 159 25.52 0.72 -18.59
C TYR A 159 24.37 1.59 -19.08
N SER A 160 24.68 2.75 -19.67
CA SER A 160 23.68 3.68 -20.20
C SER A 160 22.83 3.07 -21.32
N ILE A 161 23.45 2.32 -22.24
CA ILE A 161 22.77 1.69 -23.37
C ILE A 161 21.88 0.54 -22.91
N VAL A 162 22.40 -0.38 -22.09
CA VAL A 162 21.63 -1.52 -21.55
C VAL A 162 20.46 -1.02 -20.72
N THR A 163 20.69 -0.03 -19.86
CA THR A 163 19.62 0.61 -19.06
C THR A 163 18.56 1.27 -19.96
N SER A 164 18.98 1.95 -21.02
CA SER A 164 18.06 2.59 -21.95
C SER A 164 17.19 1.58 -22.70
N ALA A 165 17.80 0.55 -23.26
CA ALA A 165 17.09 -0.52 -23.97
C ALA A 165 16.09 -1.21 -23.05
N TYR A 166 16.47 -1.50 -21.82
CA TYR A 166 15.59 -2.08 -20.82
C TYR A 166 14.35 -1.21 -20.54
N PHE A 167 14.54 0.08 -20.20
CA PHE A 167 13.41 0.98 -19.96
C PHE A 167 12.53 1.21 -21.19
N TYR A 168 13.12 1.17 -22.39
CA TYR A 168 12.36 1.22 -23.64
C TYR A 168 11.40 0.02 -23.76
N TYR A 169 11.86 -1.21 -23.51
CA TYR A 169 11.01 -2.41 -23.54
C TYR A 169 9.90 -2.39 -22.48
N LEU A 170 10.13 -1.71 -21.35
CA LEU A 170 9.10 -1.49 -20.32
C LEU A 170 8.07 -0.42 -20.70
N GLY A 171 8.29 0.36 -21.77
CA GLY A 171 7.45 1.49 -22.17
C GLY A 171 7.73 2.76 -21.37
N LEU A 172 8.86 2.83 -20.67
CA LEU A 172 9.29 3.98 -19.87
C LEU A 172 10.20 4.90 -20.69
N THR A 173 9.66 5.43 -21.80
CA THR A 173 10.40 6.18 -22.83
C THR A 173 11.23 7.34 -22.27
N ARG A 174 10.73 8.05 -21.25
CA ARG A 174 11.47 9.17 -20.63
C ARG A 174 12.74 8.71 -19.92
N GLN A 175 12.68 7.58 -19.21
CA GLN A 175 13.84 7.01 -18.50
C GLN A 175 14.85 6.42 -19.51
N ALA A 176 14.35 5.81 -20.58
CA ALA A 176 15.19 5.35 -21.69
C ALA A 176 15.98 6.50 -22.32
N ILE A 177 15.31 7.61 -22.66
CA ILE A 177 15.93 8.83 -23.19
C ILE A 177 16.97 9.40 -22.21
N ASN A 178 16.61 9.52 -20.93
CA ASN A 178 17.51 10.07 -19.91
C ASN A 178 18.80 9.25 -19.78
N SER A 179 18.70 7.92 -19.89
CA SER A 179 19.86 7.01 -19.77
C SER A 179 20.85 7.18 -20.93
N LEU A 180 20.34 7.35 -22.16
CA LEU A 180 21.16 7.64 -23.33
C LEU A 180 21.73 9.06 -23.31
N ASN A 181 21.01 10.04 -22.79
CA ASN A 181 21.49 11.43 -22.66
C ASN A 181 22.67 11.58 -21.69
N MET A 182 22.97 10.56 -20.88
CA MET A 182 24.19 10.53 -20.05
C MET A 182 25.45 10.31 -20.89
N ILE A 183 25.32 9.80 -22.12
CA ILE A 183 26.44 9.63 -23.04
C ILE A 183 26.65 10.93 -23.79
N ASP A 184 27.85 11.50 -23.64
CA ASP A 184 28.31 12.60 -24.50
C ASP A 184 28.91 12.03 -25.79
N PRO A 185 28.23 12.11 -26.95
CA PRO A 185 28.73 11.57 -28.21
C PRO A 185 29.99 12.29 -28.74
N TYR A 186 30.29 13.48 -28.22
CA TYR A 186 31.47 14.26 -28.60
C TYR A 186 32.64 14.08 -27.62
N GLY A 187 32.41 13.38 -26.51
CA GLY A 187 33.37 13.18 -25.42
C GLY A 187 34.28 11.96 -25.58
N SER A 188 34.55 11.28 -24.46
CA SER A 188 35.51 10.17 -24.36
C SER A 188 35.11 8.92 -25.16
N ILE A 189 33.82 8.75 -25.45
CA ILE A 189 33.31 7.64 -26.28
C ILE A 189 33.92 7.61 -27.69
N ARG A 190 34.38 8.75 -28.23
CA ARG A 190 35.04 8.79 -29.55
C ARG A 190 36.33 7.98 -29.62
N LYS A 191 36.94 7.68 -28.48
CA LYS A 191 38.12 6.80 -28.38
C LYS A 191 37.76 5.32 -28.51
N ASP A 192 36.49 4.98 -28.38
CA ASP A 192 35.95 3.62 -28.51
C ASP A 192 34.93 3.56 -29.65
N THR A 193 35.41 3.20 -30.83
CA THR A 193 34.58 3.12 -32.04
C THR A 193 33.41 2.15 -31.88
N ALA A 194 33.59 1.04 -31.17
CA ALA A 194 32.52 0.05 -30.98
C ALA A 194 31.37 0.62 -30.15
N GLN A 195 31.67 1.36 -29.08
CA GLN A 195 30.66 2.01 -28.25
C GLN A 195 30.00 3.20 -28.95
N LEU A 196 30.74 3.95 -29.77
CA LEU A 196 30.15 5.02 -30.60
C LEU A 196 29.14 4.47 -31.62
N LEU A 197 29.46 3.35 -32.27
CA LEU A 197 28.54 2.64 -33.17
C LEU A 197 27.29 2.16 -32.41
N ASN A 198 27.47 1.58 -31.22
CA ASN A 198 26.37 1.14 -30.36
C ASN A 198 25.43 2.30 -29.98
N TYR A 199 25.99 3.46 -29.64
CA TYR A 199 25.22 4.67 -29.36
C TYR A 199 24.41 5.14 -30.57
N TRP A 200 25.02 5.29 -31.75
CA TRP A 200 24.30 5.72 -32.95
C TRP A 200 23.21 4.74 -33.37
N TYR A 201 23.48 3.44 -33.31
CA TYR A 201 22.47 2.42 -33.52
C TYR A 201 21.32 2.55 -32.50
N SER A 202 21.63 2.71 -31.22
CA SER A 202 20.62 2.85 -30.16
C SER A 202 19.74 4.08 -30.33
N VAL A 203 20.29 5.19 -30.83
CA VAL A 203 19.51 6.40 -31.15
C VAL A 203 18.64 6.18 -32.39
N GLY A 204 19.18 5.53 -33.43
CA GLY A 204 18.48 5.31 -34.70
C GLY A 204 17.39 4.23 -34.66
N ALA A 205 17.61 3.12 -33.95
CA ALA A 205 16.67 2.00 -33.88
C ALA A 205 15.86 1.95 -32.57
N GLY A 206 16.27 2.69 -31.53
CA GLY A 206 15.71 2.56 -30.18
C GLY A 206 14.45 3.40 -29.91
N GLY A 207 13.86 4.07 -30.91
CA GLY A 207 12.66 4.90 -30.74
C GLY A 207 12.82 6.03 -29.72
N ILE A 208 14.04 6.56 -29.58
CA ILE A 208 14.45 7.55 -28.59
C ILE A 208 14.09 8.97 -29.06
N ILE A 209 14.02 9.17 -30.38
CA ILE A 209 13.70 10.46 -31.00
C ILE A 209 12.18 10.67 -30.96
N THR A 210 11.72 11.51 -30.03
CA THR A 210 10.29 11.76 -29.80
C THR A 210 9.82 13.14 -30.24
N LYS A 211 10.73 13.98 -30.75
CA LYS A 211 10.44 15.36 -31.17
C LYS A 211 10.49 15.52 -32.69
N GLY A 212 9.34 15.80 -33.30
CA GLY A 212 9.20 16.09 -34.74
C GLY A 212 7.93 15.47 -35.31
N THR A 213 7.70 15.66 -36.61
CA THR A 213 6.70 14.88 -37.38
C THR A 213 7.20 13.44 -37.58
N PRO A 214 6.33 12.45 -37.86
CA PRO A 214 6.76 11.06 -38.11
C PRO A 214 7.85 10.96 -39.20
N ASP A 215 7.75 11.78 -40.24
CA ASP A 215 8.73 11.81 -41.33
C ASP A 215 10.07 12.42 -40.87
N GLU A 216 10.05 13.49 -40.08
CA GLU A 216 11.26 14.08 -39.50
C GLU A 216 11.97 13.14 -38.53
N ILE A 217 11.20 12.38 -37.74
CA ILE A 217 11.72 11.38 -36.83
C ILE A 217 12.39 10.27 -37.64
N ALA A 218 11.69 9.73 -38.64
CA ALA A 218 12.21 8.69 -39.52
C ALA A 218 13.48 9.11 -40.26
N GLN A 219 13.54 10.36 -40.74
CA GLN A 219 14.72 10.90 -41.38
C GLN A 219 15.90 10.97 -40.41
N LYS A 220 15.70 11.48 -39.19
CA LYS A 220 16.77 11.53 -38.17
C LYS A 220 17.24 10.14 -37.76
N GLU A 221 16.32 9.21 -37.57
CA GLU A 221 16.62 7.81 -37.24
C GLU A 221 17.47 7.18 -38.35
N PHE A 222 17.06 7.36 -39.61
CA PHE A 222 17.82 6.94 -40.79
C PHE A 222 19.23 7.56 -40.84
N ASP A 223 19.37 8.87 -40.56
CA ASP A 223 20.68 9.54 -40.55
C ASP A 223 21.64 8.91 -39.52
N TYR A 224 21.15 8.57 -38.33
CA TYR A 224 21.96 7.88 -37.30
C TYR A 224 22.32 6.46 -37.71
N LEU A 225 21.38 5.72 -38.30
CA LEU A 225 21.64 4.38 -38.81
C LEU A 225 22.65 4.38 -39.95
N MET A 226 22.60 5.37 -40.85
CA MET A 226 23.58 5.55 -41.92
C MET A 226 24.97 5.89 -41.38
N LYS A 227 25.08 6.78 -40.40
CA LYS A 227 26.36 7.05 -39.71
C LYS A 227 26.95 5.77 -39.10
N CYS A 228 26.12 4.97 -38.45
CA CYS A 228 26.52 3.68 -37.91
C CYS A 228 26.96 2.72 -39.02
N PHE A 229 26.18 2.59 -40.09
CA PHE A 229 26.46 1.71 -41.21
C PHE A 229 27.79 2.04 -41.91
N GLU A 230 27.98 3.30 -42.28
CA GLU A 230 29.17 3.78 -42.99
C GLU A 230 30.45 3.56 -42.18
N LEU A 231 30.43 3.98 -40.91
CA LEU A 231 31.57 3.84 -40.03
C LEU A 231 31.85 2.35 -39.71
N ALA A 232 30.81 1.55 -39.45
CA ALA A 232 30.97 0.12 -39.22
C ALA A 232 31.58 -0.59 -40.43
N ARG A 233 31.14 -0.24 -41.65
CA ARG A 233 31.68 -0.79 -42.89
C ARG A 233 33.13 -0.35 -43.13
N GLN A 234 33.45 0.91 -42.91
CA GLN A 234 34.82 1.44 -43.05
C GLN A 234 35.81 0.71 -42.14
N TYR A 235 35.40 0.45 -40.89
CA TYR A 235 36.25 -0.20 -39.90
C TYR A 235 36.03 -1.72 -39.81
N ASN A 236 35.24 -2.36 -40.67
CA ASN A 236 34.96 -3.80 -40.67
C ASN A 236 34.33 -4.36 -39.38
N TYR A 237 33.36 -3.65 -38.79
CA TYR A 237 32.53 -4.14 -37.69
C TYR A 237 31.29 -4.86 -38.21
N SER A 238 31.44 -6.14 -38.57
CA SER A 238 30.40 -6.96 -39.21
C SER A 238 29.07 -6.97 -38.46
N TYR A 239 29.10 -7.06 -37.12
CA TYR A 239 27.88 -7.03 -36.31
C TYR A 239 27.09 -5.73 -36.48
N TRP A 240 27.79 -4.58 -36.45
CA TRP A 240 27.14 -3.27 -36.58
C TRP A 240 26.67 -2.99 -38.00
N VAL A 241 27.38 -3.51 -39.02
CA VAL A 241 26.90 -3.48 -40.41
C VAL A 241 25.57 -4.21 -40.53
N ALA A 242 25.47 -5.42 -39.98
CA ALA A 242 24.24 -6.23 -40.00
C ALA A 242 23.10 -5.59 -39.21
N GLN A 243 23.37 -5.09 -38.00
CA GLN A 243 22.41 -4.37 -37.16
C GLN A 243 21.83 -3.15 -37.90
N SER A 244 22.70 -2.33 -38.50
CA SER A 244 22.25 -1.15 -39.26
C SER A 244 21.44 -1.54 -40.50
N MET A 245 21.86 -2.55 -41.26
CA MET A 245 21.09 -3.04 -42.42
C MET A 245 19.70 -3.55 -42.00
N GLN A 246 19.61 -4.28 -40.90
CA GLN A 246 18.34 -4.78 -40.38
C GLN A 246 17.41 -3.63 -39.97
N ALA A 247 17.91 -2.66 -39.19
CA ALA A 247 17.11 -1.51 -38.76
C ALA A 247 16.70 -0.61 -39.95
N ILE A 248 17.59 -0.39 -40.92
CA ILE A 248 17.25 0.33 -42.15
C ILE A 248 16.18 -0.44 -42.94
N SER A 249 16.27 -1.76 -43.02
CA SER A 249 15.22 -2.59 -43.63
C SER A 249 13.85 -2.32 -43.02
N GLU A 250 13.75 -2.30 -41.68
CA GLU A 250 12.50 -2.05 -40.95
C GLU A 250 11.92 -0.65 -41.28
N HIS A 251 12.76 0.38 -41.44
CA HIS A 251 12.32 1.72 -41.89
C HIS A 251 11.83 1.76 -43.35
N LEU A 252 12.30 0.86 -44.20
CA LEU A 252 11.94 0.80 -45.62
C LEU A 252 10.71 -0.09 -45.89
N GLU A 253 10.13 -0.73 -44.87
CA GLU A 253 8.96 -1.59 -45.06
C GLU A 253 7.71 -0.79 -45.46
N ASN A 254 7.48 0.36 -44.81
CA ASN A 254 6.34 1.22 -45.12
C ASN A 254 6.55 1.90 -46.48
N LYS A 255 5.61 1.69 -47.42
CA LYS A 255 5.73 2.21 -48.79
C LYS A 255 5.90 3.73 -48.86
N VAL A 256 5.10 4.49 -48.11
CA VAL A 256 5.13 5.97 -48.15
C VAL A 256 6.43 6.49 -47.56
N GLN A 257 6.84 5.93 -46.42
CA GLN A 257 8.09 6.28 -45.76
C GLN A 257 9.30 5.91 -46.61
N ARG A 258 9.29 4.73 -47.25
CA ARG A 258 10.33 4.27 -48.17
C ARG A 258 10.50 5.22 -49.35
N GLU A 259 9.42 5.57 -50.04
CA GLU A 259 9.47 6.48 -51.19
C GLU A 259 10.09 7.84 -50.80
N LYS A 260 9.69 8.37 -49.63
CA LYS A 260 10.23 9.62 -49.10
C LYS A 260 11.70 9.52 -48.70
N LEU A 261 12.07 8.52 -47.89
CA LEU A 261 13.46 8.30 -47.47
C LEU A 261 14.37 8.07 -48.68
N ILE A 262 13.89 7.39 -49.73
CA ILE A 262 14.68 7.19 -50.94
C ILE A 262 14.87 8.49 -51.71
N ALA A 263 13.80 9.28 -51.88
CA ALA A 263 13.86 10.56 -52.57
C ALA A 263 14.79 11.55 -51.85
N ASP A 264 14.68 11.65 -50.53
CA ASP A 264 15.44 12.61 -49.72
C ASP A 264 16.91 12.20 -49.55
N ASN A 265 17.25 10.91 -49.72
CA ASN A 265 18.59 10.36 -49.43
C ASN A 265 19.20 9.56 -50.59
N LEU A 266 18.96 9.97 -51.84
CA LEU A 266 19.42 9.29 -53.06
C LEU A 266 20.89 8.80 -53.03
N PRO A 267 21.90 9.59 -52.60
CA PRO A 267 23.28 9.12 -52.52
C PRO A 267 23.47 7.97 -51.52
N ALA A 268 22.89 8.10 -50.33
CA ALA A 268 22.95 7.09 -49.28
C ALA A 268 22.25 5.78 -49.71
N MET A 269 21.11 5.90 -50.39
CA MET A 269 20.39 4.74 -50.92
C MET A 269 21.18 4.00 -52.00
N LYS A 270 21.84 4.72 -52.91
CA LYS A 270 22.73 4.09 -53.90
C LYS A 270 23.90 3.36 -53.23
N PHE A 271 24.43 3.92 -52.14
CA PHE A 271 25.49 3.28 -51.37
C PHE A 271 25.04 1.99 -50.66
N LEU A 272 23.81 1.98 -50.14
CA LEU A 272 23.18 0.79 -49.53
C LEU A 272 22.83 -0.28 -50.58
N ASN A 273 22.27 0.16 -51.71
CA ASN A 273 21.79 -0.68 -52.80
C ASN A 273 22.88 -0.99 -53.83
N SER A 274 23.96 -1.65 -53.37
CA SER A 274 25.06 -2.09 -54.23
C SER A 274 24.64 -3.04 -55.34
N ASP A 275 23.55 -3.78 -55.10
CA ASP A 275 23.11 -4.89 -55.95
C ASP A 275 22.07 -4.43 -57.00
N LEU A 276 21.79 -3.12 -57.05
CA LEU A 276 20.80 -2.51 -57.96
C LEU A 276 19.40 -3.15 -57.84
N MET A 277 19.01 -3.51 -56.62
CA MET A 277 17.70 -4.07 -56.33
C MET A 277 16.60 -3.04 -56.58
N PRO A 278 15.43 -3.45 -57.10
CA PRO A 278 14.26 -2.58 -57.14
C PRO A 278 13.90 -2.07 -55.73
N ASP A 279 13.40 -0.83 -55.62
CA ASP A 279 13.07 -0.19 -54.33
C ASP A 279 12.13 -1.05 -53.47
N SER A 280 11.19 -1.77 -54.09
CA SER A 280 10.26 -2.67 -53.41
C SER A 280 10.92 -3.91 -52.78
N LEU A 281 12.10 -4.31 -53.25
CA LEU A 281 12.84 -5.49 -52.78
C LEU A 281 14.06 -5.12 -51.94
N LEU A 282 14.43 -3.84 -51.89
CA LEU A 282 15.60 -3.37 -51.17
C LEU A 282 15.56 -3.72 -49.68
N ALA A 283 14.42 -3.55 -49.00
CA ALA A 283 14.25 -3.94 -47.60
C ALA A 283 14.58 -5.43 -47.39
N GLY A 284 13.93 -6.32 -48.15
CA GLY A 284 14.18 -7.76 -48.08
C GLY A 284 15.63 -8.15 -48.39
N ASN A 285 16.29 -7.49 -49.35
CA ASN A 285 17.70 -7.69 -49.63
C ASN A 285 18.60 -7.32 -48.44
N LEU A 286 18.33 -6.17 -47.80
CA LEU A 286 19.07 -5.74 -46.60
C LEU A 286 18.87 -6.70 -45.43
N ALA A 287 17.64 -7.15 -45.19
CA ALA A 287 17.33 -8.16 -44.16
C ALA A 287 18.05 -9.50 -44.43
N LEU A 288 18.09 -9.95 -45.68
CA LEU A 288 18.79 -11.19 -46.06
C LEU A 288 20.32 -11.09 -45.90
N ARG A 289 20.90 -9.94 -46.28
CA ARG A 289 22.34 -9.67 -46.08
C ARG A 289 22.68 -9.64 -44.60
N SER A 290 21.84 -8.97 -43.80
CA SER A 290 21.98 -8.94 -42.34
C SER A 290 21.93 -10.36 -41.73
N LEU A 291 20.93 -11.17 -42.11
CA LEU A 291 20.82 -12.56 -41.69
C LEU A 291 22.08 -13.38 -42.02
N THR A 292 22.63 -13.19 -43.22
CA THR A 292 23.84 -13.89 -43.66
C THR A 292 25.04 -13.51 -42.80
N ILE A 293 25.20 -12.21 -42.52
CA ILE A 293 26.29 -11.70 -41.68
C ILE A 293 26.14 -12.19 -40.23
N PHE A 294 24.95 -12.13 -39.63
CA PHE A 294 24.75 -12.63 -38.26
C PHE A 294 24.95 -14.14 -38.15
N THR A 295 24.53 -14.89 -39.16
CA THR A 295 24.78 -16.35 -39.20
C THR A 295 26.28 -16.64 -39.24
N ALA A 296 27.05 -15.88 -40.04
CA ALA A 296 28.50 -16.02 -40.11
C ALA A 296 29.22 -15.51 -38.84
N TYR A 297 28.68 -14.47 -38.19
CA TYR A 297 29.21 -13.92 -36.95
C TYR A 297 28.94 -14.83 -35.74
N GLY A 298 27.85 -15.61 -35.76
CA GLY A 298 27.50 -16.60 -34.74
C GLY A 298 26.59 -16.08 -33.62
N ASP A 299 25.87 -14.97 -33.83
CA ASP A 299 24.89 -14.45 -32.86
C ASP A 299 23.52 -15.10 -33.08
N VAL A 300 23.12 -15.96 -32.14
CA VAL A 300 21.90 -16.75 -32.26
C VAL A 300 20.65 -15.87 -32.13
N TYR A 301 20.69 -14.88 -31.23
CA TYR A 301 19.58 -13.97 -30.99
C TYR A 301 19.31 -13.11 -32.22
N GLN A 302 20.34 -12.47 -32.77
CA GLN A 302 20.21 -11.59 -33.93
C GLN A 302 19.93 -12.37 -35.21
N THR A 303 20.40 -13.61 -35.33
CA THR A 303 20.03 -14.50 -36.44
C THR A 303 18.51 -14.77 -36.44
N ALA A 304 17.93 -15.10 -35.29
CA ALA A 304 16.49 -15.29 -35.17
C ALA A 304 15.71 -13.99 -35.40
N GLY A 305 16.21 -12.86 -34.88
CA GLY A 305 15.67 -11.53 -35.16
C GLY A 305 15.68 -11.18 -36.65
N SER A 306 16.74 -11.54 -37.37
CA SER A 306 16.86 -11.28 -38.81
C SER A 306 15.94 -12.17 -39.64
N TYR A 307 15.72 -13.42 -39.24
CA TYR A 307 14.68 -14.25 -39.85
C TYR A 307 13.28 -13.64 -39.67
N ARG A 308 13.00 -13.05 -38.51
CA ARG A 308 11.75 -12.32 -38.24
C ARG A 308 11.61 -11.10 -39.16
N THR A 309 12.61 -10.23 -39.24
CA THR A 309 12.59 -9.06 -40.13
C THR A 309 12.48 -9.47 -41.61
N LEU A 310 13.17 -10.53 -42.03
CA LEU A 310 13.05 -11.06 -43.39
C LEU A 310 11.65 -11.61 -43.68
N ALA A 311 11.00 -12.22 -42.69
CA ALA A 311 9.61 -12.66 -42.81
C ALA A 311 8.64 -11.48 -42.95
N GLU A 312 8.88 -10.36 -42.25
CA GLU A 312 8.12 -9.10 -42.44
C GLU A 312 8.29 -8.55 -43.85
N CYS A 313 9.51 -8.60 -44.40
CA CYS A 313 9.76 -8.21 -45.79
C CYS A 313 9.00 -9.10 -46.78
N TYR A 314 9.02 -10.43 -46.61
CA TYR A 314 8.24 -11.36 -47.44
C TYR A 314 6.72 -11.13 -47.31
N TRP A 315 6.26 -10.84 -46.09
CA TRP A 315 4.87 -10.47 -45.84
C TRP A 315 4.47 -9.21 -46.62
N SER A 316 5.34 -8.20 -46.67
CA SER A 316 5.08 -6.93 -47.38
C SER A 316 4.87 -7.09 -48.89
N ILE A 317 5.46 -8.14 -49.49
CA ILE A 317 5.30 -8.50 -50.91
C ILE A 317 4.31 -9.64 -51.12
N HIS A 318 3.55 -10.02 -50.10
CA HIS A 318 2.54 -11.09 -50.10
C HIS A 318 3.07 -12.51 -50.34
N ASP A 319 4.36 -12.76 -50.10
CA ASP A 319 4.93 -14.12 -50.11
C ASP A 319 4.84 -14.77 -48.72
N TYR A 320 3.62 -15.16 -48.34
CA TYR A 320 3.35 -15.73 -47.02
C TYR A 320 4.04 -17.08 -46.79
N ARG A 321 4.35 -17.84 -47.85
CA ARG A 321 5.04 -19.13 -47.73
C ARG A 321 6.51 -18.93 -47.35
N SER A 322 7.20 -18.00 -47.99
CA SER A 322 8.58 -17.67 -47.62
C SER A 322 8.66 -17.04 -46.23
N ALA A 323 7.68 -16.19 -45.87
CA ALA A 323 7.56 -15.66 -44.52
C ALA A 323 7.41 -16.79 -43.47
N LEU A 324 6.56 -17.79 -43.74
CA LEU A 324 6.35 -18.93 -42.85
C LEU A 324 7.64 -19.72 -42.62
N ILE A 325 8.35 -20.03 -43.70
CA ILE A 325 9.62 -20.76 -43.64
C ILE A 325 10.65 -20.00 -42.81
N CYS A 326 10.73 -18.68 -42.99
CA CYS A 326 11.65 -17.83 -42.22
C CYS A 326 11.34 -17.88 -40.72
N LEU A 327 10.06 -17.72 -40.33
CA LEU A 327 9.65 -17.75 -38.92
C LEU A 327 9.83 -19.14 -38.28
N GLN A 328 9.53 -20.20 -39.03
CA GLN A 328 9.80 -21.57 -38.56
C GLN A 328 11.31 -21.80 -38.38
N ARG A 329 12.15 -21.31 -39.30
CA ARG A 329 13.61 -21.37 -39.14
C ARG A 329 14.08 -20.54 -37.95
N ALA A 330 13.47 -19.39 -37.67
CA ALA A 330 13.80 -18.56 -36.52
C ALA A 330 13.67 -19.32 -35.18
N LEU A 331 12.66 -20.19 -35.04
CA LEU A 331 12.44 -20.97 -33.82
C LEU A 331 13.12 -22.36 -33.84
N ASN A 332 13.17 -23.01 -35.00
CA ASN A 332 13.54 -24.44 -35.09
C ASN A 332 15.01 -24.67 -35.46
N LYS A 333 15.68 -23.68 -36.09
CA LYS A 333 17.09 -23.85 -36.51
C LYS A 333 18.03 -23.95 -35.31
N ASN A 334 17.74 -23.24 -34.22
CA ASN A 334 18.48 -23.32 -32.97
C ASN A 334 17.51 -23.23 -31.78
N ALA A 335 17.39 -24.33 -31.03
CA ALA A 335 16.48 -24.42 -29.89
C ALA A 335 16.82 -23.45 -28.74
N LEU A 336 18.06 -22.92 -28.69
CA LEU A 336 18.49 -21.94 -27.68
C LEU A 336 17.68 -20.64 -27.74
N VAL A 337 17.06 -20.31 -28.88
CA VAL A 337 16.19 -19.14 -29.06
C VAL A 337 15.03 -19.12 -28.06
N ASN A 338 14.56 -20.29 -27.62
CA ASN A 338 13.48 -20.41 -26.62
C ASN A 338 13.84 -19.83 -25.25
N GLN A 339 15.12 -19.57 -24.98
CA GLN A 339 15.57 -18.88 -23.77
C GLN A 339 15.35 -17.35 -23.82
N ALA A 340 14.81 -16.80 -24.91
CA ALA A 340 14.50 -15.38 -25.06
C ALA A 340 12.98 -15.15 -25.25
N PRO A 341 12.19 -15.07 -24.15
CA PRO A 341 10.73 -15.03 -24.21
C PRO A 341 10.18 -13.89 -25.07
N ASP A 342 10.73 -12.68 -24.94
CA ASP A 342 10.25 -11.50 -25.67
C ASP A 342 10.47 -11.62 -27.20
N LEU A 343 11.60 -12.20 -27.63
CA LEU A 343 11.87 -12.46 -29.05
C LEU A 343 10.94 -13.56 -29.57
N VAL A 344 10.79 -14.65 -28.82
CA VAL A 344 9.88 -15.75 -29.18
C VAL A 344 8.44 -15.26 -29.29
N ALA A 345 7.98 -14.40 -28.37
CA ALA A 345 6.66 -13.79 -28.42
C ALA A 345 6.45 -13.01 -29.73
N SER A 346 7.43 -12.19 -30.15
CA SER A 346 7.35 -11.45 -31.42
C SER A 346 7.28 -12.37 -32.65
N ILE A 347 8.02 -13.48 -32.65
CA ILE A 347 7.99 -14.48 -33.73
C ILE A 347 6.64 -15.23 -33.74
N ARG A 348 6.10 -15.56 -32.56
CA ARG A 348 4.80 -16.24 -32.41
C ARG A 348 3.64 -15.36 -32.86
N GLU A 349 3.70 -14.04 -32.60
CA GLU A 349 2.73 -13.09 -33.13
C GLU A 349 2.71 -13.12 -34.66
N GLN A 350 3.88 -13.02 -35.31
CA GLN A 350 3.97 -13.08 -36.77
C GLN A 350 3.58 -14.45 -37.33
N LEU A 351 3.91 -15.55 -36.64
CA LEU A 351 3.46 -16.88 -37.04
C LEU A 351 1.93 -16.97 -37.04
N SER A 352 1.25 -16.34 -36.07
CA SER A 352 -0.21 -16.30 -36.07
C SER A 352 -0.77 -15.65 -37.34
N LEU A 353 -0.20 -14.51 -37.74
CA LEU A 353 -0.56 -13.79 -38.97
C LEU A 353 -0.30 -14.63 -40.22
N VAL A 354 0.89 -15.23 -40.32
CA VAL A 354 1.31 -16.00 -41.49
C VAL A 354 0.51 -17.28 -41.64
N TYR A 355 0.27 -18.02 -40.54
CA TYR A 355 -0.59 -19.21 -40.57
C TYR A 355 -2.02 -18.85 -41.00
N SER A 356 -2.55 -17.73 -40.52
CA SER A 356 -3.84 -17.23 -40.98
C SER A 356 -3.82 -16.92 -42.48
N ALA A 357 -2.76 -16.25 -42.97
CA ALA A 357 -2.61 -15.90 -44.38
C ALA A 357 -2.52 -17.13 -45.32
N VAL A 358 -1.99 -18.26 -44.83
CA VAL A 358 -1.97 -19.53 -45.57
C VAL A 358 -3.21 -20.41 -45.29
N ASN A 359 -4.25 -19.87 -44.67
CA ASN A 359 -5.51 -20.54 -44.32
C ASN A 359 -5.37 -21.70 -43.30
N ASP A 360 -4.32 -21.71 -42.46
CA ASP A 360 -4.20 -22.63 -41.33
C ASP A 360 -4.64 -21.95 -40.03
N LYS A 361 -5.95 -21.92 -39.81
CA LYS A 361 -6.54 -21.28 -38.63
C LYS A 361 -6.12 -21.93 -37.32
N LYS A 362 -5.94 -23.26 -37.29
CA LYS A 362 -5.59 -23.98 -36.07
C LYS A 362 -4.22 -23.56 -35.57
N LEU A 363 -3.21 -23.55 -36.45
CA LEU A 363 -1.87 -23.11 -36.08
C LEU A 363 -1.80 -21.60 -35.84
N SER A 364 -2.62 -20.80 -36.54
CA SER A 364 -2.76 -19.37 -36.24
C SER A 364 -3.20 -19.13 -34.80
N ASP A 365 -4.32 -19.75 -34.40
CA ASP A 365 -4.90 -19.58 -33.06
C ASP A 365 -3.95 -20.09 -31.96
N GLN A 366 -3.27 -21.22 -32.20
CA GLN A 366 -2.25 -21.76 -31.29
C GLN A 366 -1.08 -20.79 -31.07
N ASN A 367 -0.50 -20.24 -32.15
CA ASN A 367 0.63 -19.32 -32.02
C ASN A 367 0.21 -17.99 -31.36
N ARG A 368 -1.03 -17.52 -31.62
CA ARG A 368 -1.57 -16.34 -30.94
C ARG A 368 -1.72 -16.56 -29.44
N ASN A 369 -2.23 -17.73 -29.02
CA ASN A 369 -2.37 -18.04 -27.60
C ASN A 369 -1.00 -18.09 -26.90
N ILE A 370 -0.01 -18.77 -27.51
CA ILE A 370 1.36 -18.80 -26.98
C ILE A 370 1.94 -17.38 -26.85
N TYR A 371 1.72 -16.52 -27.84
CA TYR A 371 2.11 -15.11 -27.77
C TYR A 371 1.46 -14.39 -26.58
N LEU A 372 0.17 -14.59 -26.35
CA LEU A 372 -0.56 -13.97 -25.23
C LEU A 372 -0.07 -14.51 -23.88
N ASP A 373 0.24 -15.80 -23.78
CA ASP A 373 0.80 -16.42 -22.56
C ASP A 373 2.16 -15.80 -22.21
N PHE A 374 3.05 -15.60 -23.20
CA PHE A 374 4.31 -14.88 -22.98
C PHE A 374 4.10 -13.43 -22.54
N GLN A 375 3.11 -12.73 -23.12
CA GLN A 375 2.75 -11.37 -22.70
C GLN A 375 2.26 -11.32 -21.25
N GLU A 376 1.59 -12.36 -20.76
CA GLU A 376 1.12 -12.46 -19.38
C GLU A 376 2.27 -12.73 -18.39
N GLN A 377 3.21 -13.62 -18.73
CA GLN A 377 4.40 -13.89 -17.91
C GLN A 377 5.27 -12.64 -17.76
N THR A 378 5.63 -11.99 -18.88
CA THR A 378 6.46 -10.77 -18.84
C THR A 378 5.77 -9.63 -18.09
N ARG A 379 4.43 -9.60 -17.96
CA ARG A 379 3.68 -8.56 -17.23
C ARG A 379 3.89 -8.61 -15.71
N GLN A 380 3.86 -9.79 -15.08
CA GLN A 380 3.91 -9.93 -13.61
C GLN A 380 5.20 -9.31 -13.07
N ASP A 381 6.31 -9.51 -13.77
CA ASP A 381 7.61 -8.99 -13.39
C ASP A 381 7.74 -7.47 -13.54
N ARG A 382 7.13 -6.86 -14.57
CA ARG A 382 7.12 -5.40 -14.78
C ARG A 382 6.37 -4.65 -13.67
N GLN A 383 5.36 -5.27 -13.05
CA GLN A 383 4.57 -4.64 -11.98
C GLN A 383 5.34 -4.53 -10.66
N LEU A 384 6.20 -5.51 -10.35
CA LEU A 384 7.06 -5.46 -9.17
C LEU A 384 8.06 -4.30 -9.26
N GLU A 385 8.51 -3.97 -10.47
CA GLU A 385 9.49 -2.91 -10.70
C GLU A 385 8.88 -1.50 -10.71
N ALA A 386 7.66 -1.35 -11.26
CA ALA A 386 6.91 -0.10 -11.14
C ALA A 386 6.73 0.33 -9.67
N ARG A 387 6.66 -0.63 -8.73
CA ARG A 387 6.64 -0.35 -7.28
C ARG A 387 7.98 0.18 -6.77
N ALA A 388 9.10 -0.45 -7.14
CA ALA A 388 10.43 -0.03 -6.70
C ALA A 388 10.81 1.38 -7.17
N SER A 389 10.51 1.71 -8.43
CA SER A 389 10.77 3.05 -8.99
C SER A 389 9.96 4.16 -8.30
N GLN A 390 8.70 3.89 -7.93
CA GLN A 390 7.88 4.85 -7.19
C GLN A 390 8.40 5.12 -5.76
N LEU A 391 8.96 4.10 -5.11
CA LEU A 391 9.61 4.25 -3.80
C LEU A 391 10.87 5.13 -3.90
N ASP A 392 11.71 4.96 -4.93
CA ASP A 392 12.93 5.76 -5.13
C ASP A 392 12.62 7.26 -5.37
N GLU A 393 11.59 7.57 -6.18
CA GLU A 393 11.16 8.97 -6.37
C GLU A 393 10.62 9.60 -5.07
N SER A 394 9.89 8.82 -4.26
CA SER A 394 9.37 9.30 -2.98
C SER A 394 10.49 9.61 -1.97
N SER A 395 11.56 8.80 -1.98
CA SER A 395 12.74 8.98 -1.13
C SER A 395 13.53 10.23 -1.50
N LYS A 396 13.78 10.47 -2.79
CA LYS A 396 14.50 11.68 -3.26
C LYS A 396 13.80 12.97 -2.87
N GLN A 397 12.46 13.02 -2.98
CA GLN A 397 11.69 14.18 -2.56
C GLN A 397 11.77 14.42 -1.04
N LEU A 398 11.74 13.35 -0.24
CA LEU A 398 11.89 13.45 1.22
C LEU A 398 13.24 14.04 1.61
N ASN A 399 14.33 13.59 0.98
CA ASN A 399 15.68 14.10 1.24
C ASN A 399 15.84 15.57 0.83
N ALA A 400 15.29 15.96 -0.33
CA ALA A 400 15.25 17.36 -0.75
C ALA A 400 14.45 18.24 0.22
N MET A 401 13.35 17.72 0.78
CA MET A 401 12.52 18.42 1.77
C MET A 401 13.27 18.62 3.09
N ILE A 402 14.02 17.61 3.56
CA ILE A 402 14.85 17.71 4.77
C ILE A 402 15.92 18.80 4.59
N LEU A 403 16.60 18.83 3.45
CA LEU A 403 17.60 19.88 3.14
C LEU A 403 16.99 21.28 3.13
N ALA A 404 15.79 21.45 2.57
CA ALA A 404 15.09 22.73 2.55
C ALA A 404 14.71 23.21 3.96
N VAL A 405 14.22 22.31 4.82
CA VAL A 405 13.89 22.64 6.22
C VAL A 405 15.13 23.01 7.02
N LEU A 406 16.25 22.27 6.85
CA LEU A 406 17.52 22.60 7.51
C LEU A 406 18.05 23.96 7.09
N PHE A 407 18.00 24.28 5.79
CA PHE A 407 18.37 25.61 5.29
C PHE A 407 17.50 26.72 5.88
N MET A 408 16.18 26.49 6.01
CA MET A 408 15.25 27.45 6.61
C MET A 408 15.52 27.68 8.10
N ILE A 409 15.86 26.64 8.86
CA ILE A 409 16.23 26.77 10.27
C ILE A 409 17.51 27.62 10.41
N VAL A 410 18.52 27.36 9.58
CA VAL A 410 19.77 28.15 9.56
C VAL A 410 19.49 29.61 9.20
N LEU A 411 18.61 29.88 8.24
CA LEU A 411 18.21 31.23 7.85
C LEU A 411 17.50 31.98 9.00
N VAL A 412 16.56 31.32 9.69
CA VAL A 412 15.85 31.92 10.84
C VAL A 412 16.82 32.21 11.98
N VAL A 413 17.75 31.30 12.29
CA VAL A 413 18.79 31.53 13.31
C VAL A 413 19.70 32.69 12.93
N PHE A 414 20.15 32.75 11.67
CA PHE A 414 20.96 33.86 11.16
C PHE A 414 20.24 35.21 11.29
N LEU A 415 18.95 35.26 10.92
CA LEU A 415 18.14 36.47 11.03
C LEU A 415 17.87 36.88 12.48
N LEU A 416 17.63 35.91 13.38
CA LEU A 416 17.52 36.17 14.82
C LEU A 416 18.83 36.73 15.39
N VAL A 417 20.00 36.29 14.89
CA VAL A 417 21.31 36.84 15.27
C VAL A 417 21.53 38.25 14.73
N VAL A 418 21.17 38.52 13.47
CA VAL A 418 21.21 39.87 12.89
C VAL A 418 20.27 40.81 13.65
N PHE A 419 19.08 40.34 14.01
CA PHE A 419 18.10 41.10 14.79
C PHE A 419 18.55 41.32 16.24
N ALA A 420 19.16 40.32 16.89
CA ALA A 420 19.77 40.50 18.21
C ALA A 420 20.86 41.59 18.17
N ARG A 421 21.61 41.70 17.07
CA ARG A 421 22.55 42.80 16.82
C ARG A 421 21.85 44.15 16.63
N MET A 422 20.79 44.22 15.82
CA MET A 422 20.05 45.47 15.56
C MET A 422 19.27 45.97 16.78
N ARG A 423 18.68 45.07 17.57
CA ARG A 423 17.99 45.38 18.82
C ARG A 423 18.96 45.87 19.89
N LYS A 424 20.15 45.25 19.98
CA LYS A 424 21.22 45.71 20.88
C LYS A 424 21.69 47.13 20.53
N GLN A 425 21.76 47.49 19.24
CA GLN A 425 22.04 48.87 18.78
C GLN A 425 20.89 49.87 19.02
N SER A 426 19.64 49.40 19.16
CA SER A 426 18.46 50.25 19.43
C SER A 426 18.22 50.45 20.93
N ASP A 427 18.44 49.43 21.77
CA ASP A 427 18.30 49.46 23.23
C ASP A 427 19.44 50.25 23.89
N GLU A 428 20.60 50.39 23.23
CA GLU A 428 21.70 51.26 23.66
C GLU A 428 21.35 52.77 23.64
N ARG A 429 20.25 53.17 22.97
CA ARG A 429 19.80 54.59 22.93
C ARG A 429 18.58 54.90 23.81
N PHE A 430 17.86 53.92 24.38
CA PHE A 430 16.73 54.19 25.27
C PHE A 430 16.55 53.09 26.32
N SER A 431 17.41 53.14 27.31
CA SER A 431 17.36 52.29 28.47
C SER A 431 16.21 52.79 29.39
N MET A 432 15.01 52.19 29.31
CA MET A 432 14.04 52.14 30.45
C MET A 432 14.68 51.40 31.65
N THR A 433 15.87 50.83 31.39
CA THR A 433 17.01 50.55 32.26
C THR A 433 17.72 51.74 32.94
N ALA A 434 17.30 52.99 32.71
CA ALA A 434 17.70 54.15 33.52
C ALA A 434 16.55 54.66 34.42
N LEU A 435 15.29 54.58 33.96
CA LEU A 435 14.24 55.51 34.39
C LEU A 435 13.00 54.96 35.06
N LEU A 436 12.69 53.68 34.89
CA LEU A 436 11.77 52.95 35.75
C LEU A 436 12.41 51.65 36.18
N THR A 437 13.69 51.49 35.99
CA THR A 437 14.44 50.27 36.25
C THR A 437 14.66 50.06 37.72
N PRO A 438 15.01 51.07 38.52
CA PRO A 438 14.95 50.96 39.98
C PRO A 438 13.60 50.41 40.47
N LEU A 439 12.49 50.98 40.01
CA LEU A 439 11.15 50.59 40.46
C LEU A 439 10.59 49.32 39.79
N ASN A 440 10.74 49.14 38.48
CA ASN A 440 10.33 47.94 37.74
C ASN A 440 11.35 46.81 37.91
N LEU A 441 12.66 47.02 38.07
CA LEU A 441 13.48 45.89 38.54
C LEU A 441 13.03 45.45 39.92
N TRP A 442 12.47 46.33 40.75
CA TRP A 442 11.96 45.92 42.05
C TRP A 442 10.56 45.28 41.91
N GLN A 443 9.60 45.99 41.30
CA GLN A 443 8.18 45.65 41.17
C GLN A 443 7.88 44.74 39.96
N LYS A 444 8.60 44.84 38.85
CA LYS A 444 8.59 43.88 37.73
C LYS A 444 9.46 42.65 38.06
N ARG A 445 10.58 42.73 38.82
CA ARG A 445 11.13 41.46 39.38
C ARG A 445 10.13 40.78 40.28
N ASN A 446 9.32 41.51 41.03
CA ASN A 446 8.33 40.90 41.92
C ASN A 446 7.05 40.46 41.17
N ASP A 447 6.53 41.25 40.24
CA ASP A 447 5.30 41.01 39.48
C ASP A 447 5.50 40.23 38.18
N GLU A 448 6.64 40.31 37.48
CA GLU A 448 6.99 39.29 36.47
C GLU A 448 7.28 37.99 37.18
N ARG A 449 7.94 37.97 38.33
CA ARG A 449 8.12 36.71 39.06
C ARG A 449 6.78 36.15 39.51
N ALA A 450 5.87 36.95 40.06
CA ALA A 450 4.52 36.50 40.44
C ALA A 450 3.62 36.17 39.23
N ARG A 451 3.58 36.98 38.16
CA ARG A 451 2.77 36.69 36.95
C ARG A 451 3.33 35.58 36.10
N TRP A 452 4.65 35.48 35.93
CA TRP A 452 5.28 34.35 35.26
C TRP A 452 5.00 33.07 36.04
N VAL A 453 5.13 33.08 37.37
CA VAL A 453 4.73 31.94 38.22
C VAL A 453 3.24 31.60 38.03
N ASN A 454 2.34 32.58 37.96
CA ASN A 454 0.90 32.34 37.83
C ASN A 454 0.46 31.92 36.41
N GLU A 455 1.08 32.46 35.36
CA GLU A 455 0.84 32.10 33.95
C GLU A 455 1.42 30.70 33.65
N GLN A 456 2.61 30.40 34.19
CA GLN A 456 3.17 29.05 34.15
C GLN A 456 2.27 28.06 34.92
N TYR A 457 1.71 28.46 36.07
CA TYR A 457 0.76 27.64 36.82
C TYR A 457 -0.55 27.40 36.05
N SER A 458 -1.10 28.41 35.36
CA SER A 458 -2.33 28.29 34.56
C SER A 458 -2.14 27.41 33.32
N LEU A 459 -1.05 27.61 32.58
CA LEU A 459 -0.72 26.79 31.41
C LEU A 459 -0.47 25.33 31.81
N LEU A 460 0.21 25.10 32.93
CA LEU A 460 0.45 23.77 33.46
C LEU A 460 -0.86 23.08 33.89
N LYS A 461 -1.81 23.84 34.44
CA LYS A 461 -3.15 23.34 34.79
C LYS A 461 -3.94 22.93 33.55
N GLU A 462 -3.98 23.76 32.51
CA GLU A 462 -4.66 23.46 31.25
C GLU A 462 -4.06 22.22 30.56
N GLN A 463 -2.72 22.12 30.51
CA GLN A 463 -2.04 20.93 30.00
C GLN A 463 -2.40 19.68 30.81
N MET A 464 -2.49 19.79 32.13
CA MET A 464 -2.85 18.68 33.01
C MET A 464 -4.29 18.22 32.81
N ASP A 465 -5.23 19.14 32.55
CA ASP A 465 -6.63 18.79 32.29
C ASP A 465 -6.79 18.04 30.95
N VAL A 466 -6.06 18.46 29.92
CA VAL A 466 -6.02 17.74 28.62
C VAL A 466 -5.42 16.34 28.79
N VAL A 467 -4.28 16.23 29.49
CA VAL A 467 -3.63 14.93 29.74
C VAL A 467 -4.52 14.02 30.60
N ARG A 468 -5.26 14.56 31.58
CA ARG A 468 -6.23 13.77 32.36
C ARG A 468 -7.34 13.20 31.49
N LEU A 469 -7.88 13.97 30.54
CA LEU A 469 -8.89 13.49 29.60
C LEU A 469 -8.36 12.37 28.70
N HIS A 470 -7.14 12.52 28.17
CA HIS A 470 -6.49 11.47 27.39
C HIS A 470 -6.25 10.21 28.23
N LEU A 471 -5.71 10.38 29.44
CA LEU A 471 -5.47 9.28 30.37
C LEU A 471 -6.75 8.51 30.71
N MET A 472 -7.88 9.21 30.93
CA MET A 472 -9.19 8.56 31.14
C MET A 472 -9.61 7.71 29.93
N GLN A 473 -9.42 8.20 28.71
CA GLN A 473 -9.72 7.44 27.49
C GLN A 473 -8.78 6.23 27.34
N SER A 474 -7.49 6.41 27.58
CA SER A 474 -6.48 5.36 27.54
C SER A 474 -6.74 4.25 28.57
N LYS A 475 -7.19 4.60 29.79
CA LYS A 475 -7.58 3.66 30.85
C LYS A 475 -8.80 2.82 30.45
N ARG A 476 -9.86 3.46 29.93
CA ARG A 476 -11.05 2.74 29.42
C ARG A 476 -10.67 1.77 28.30
N ARG A 477 -9.85 2.22 27.35
CA ARG A 477 -9.34 1.38 26.25
C ARG A 477 -8.54 0.19 26.80
N ASN A 478 -7.72 0.38 27.83
CA ASN A 478 -6.94 -0.71 28.41
C ASN A 478 -7.82 -1.77 29.07
N LEU A 479 -8.85 -1.35 29.81
CA LEU A 479 -9.85 -2.25 30.40
C LEU A 479 -10.61 -3.04 29.32
N GLU A 480 -10.97 -2.40 28.21
CA GLU A 480 -11.60 -3.08 27.08
C GLU A 480 -10.69 -4.15 26.47
N GLN A 481 -9.41 -3.85 26.23
CA GLN A 481 -8.48 -4.85 25.65
C GLN A 481 -8.25 -6.04 26.56
N ARG A 482 -8.15 -5.82 27.87
CA ARG A 482 -8.04 -6.90 28.87
C ARG A 482 -9.23 -7.83 28.86
N ALA A 483 -10.45 -7.27 28.76
CA ALA A 483 -11.65 -8.09 28.65
C ALA A 483 -11.61 -8.98 27.39
N LYS A 484 -11.02 -8.53 26.27
CA LYS A 484 -10.83 -9.36 25.06
C LYS A 484 -9.79 -10.45 25.26
N ILE A 485 -8.68 -10.14 25.92
CA ILE A 485 -7.61 -11.13 26.17
C ILE A 485 -8.10 -12.20 27.14
N GLN A 486 -8.93 -11.84 28.12
CA GLN A 486 -9.57 -12.81 29.00
C GLN A 486 -10.51 -13.77 28.23
N LEU A 487 -11.17 -13.29 27.17
CA LEU A 487 -11.98 -14.11 26.26
C LEU A 487 -11.11 -15.05 25.40
N VAL A 488 -9.97 -14.56 24.90
CA VAL A 488 -8.97 -15.39 24.21
C VAL A 488 -8.50 -16.52 25.14
N ASN A 489 -8.20 -16.20 26.41
CA ASN A 489 -7.79 -17.21 27.38
C ASN A 489 -8.88 -18.23 27.74
N SER A 490 -10.17 -17.92 27.55
CA SER A 490 -11.23 -18.92 27.73
C SER A 490 -11.31 -19.94 26.59
N VAL A 491 -10.60 -19.74 25.47
CA VAL A 491 -10.53 -20.70 24.36
C VAL A 491 -9.53 -21.83 24.65
N LEU A 492 -8.43 -21.53 25.35
CA LEU A 492 -7.35 -22.50 25.65
C LEU A 492 -7.85 -23.82 26.29
N PRO A 493 -8.75 -23.81 27.30
CA PRO A 493 -9.28 -25.05 27.89
C PRO A 493 -10.02 -25.95 26.89
N PHE A 494 -10.64 -25.39 25.85
CA PHE A 494 -11.31 -26.18 24.82
C PHE A 494 -10.29 -26.84 23.88
N ILE A 495 -9.22 -26.13 23.54
CA ILE A 495 -8.11 -26.68 22.75
C ILE A 495 -7.38 -27.77 23.54
N ASP A 496 -7.12 -27.56 24.84
CA ASP A 496 -6.53 -28.57 25.73
C ASP A 496 -7.37 -29.84 25.80
N ARG A 497 -8.70 -29.71 25.96
CA ARG A 497 -9.61 -30.87 25.95
C ARG A 497 -9.56 -31.59 24.61
N MET A 498 -9.52 -30.87 23.50
CA MET A 498 -9.43 -31.45 22.15
C MET A 498 -8.13 -32.26 21.97
N VAL A 499 -6.99 -31.70 22.38
CA VAL A 499 -5.68 -32.40 22.38
C VAL A 499 -5.76 -33.69 23.22
N ASN A 500 -6.41 -33.66 24.39
CA ASN A 500 -6.55 -34.82 25.26
C ASN A 500 -7.43 -35.93 24.64
N GLU A 501 -8.54 -35.57 24.00
CA GLU A 501 -9.40 -36.54 23.32
C GLU A 501 -8.72 -37.17 22.09
N GLU A 502 -7.96 -36.39 21.33
CA GLU A 502 -7.13 -36.90 20.23
C GLU A 502 -6.05 -37.88 20.72
N ASN A 503 -5.34 -37.53 21.80
CA ASN A 503 -4.33 -38.42 22.38
C ASN A 503 -4.96 -39.74 22.86
N ARG A 504 -6.18 -39.70 23.40
CA ARG A 504 -6.94 -40.92 23.76
C ARG A 504 -7.32 -41.73 22.53
N LEU A 505 -7.74 -41.10 21.44
CA LEU A 505 -8.03 -41.79 20.18
C LEU A 505 -6.79 -42.44 19.55
N LEU A 506 -5.60 -41.87 19.75
CA LEU A 506 -4.34 -42.41 19.25
C LEU A 506 -3.75 -43.53 20.11
N LEU A 507 -3.96 -43.49 21.44
CA LEU A 507 -3.32 -44.40 22.39
C LEU A 507 -4.23 -45.53 22.90
N CYS A 508 -5.55 -45.33 22.93
CA CYS A 508 -6.50 -46.29 23.47
C CYS A 508 -7.25 -47.05 22.37
N ASN A 509 -7.35 -48.37 22.51
CA ASN A 509 -8.12 -49.24 21.62
C ASN A 509 -9.59 -49.31 22.08
N ASP A 510 -10.22 -48.14 22.21
CA ASP A 510 -11.62 -47.98 22.62
C ASP A 510 -12.58 -48.61 21.58
N ASN A 511 -13.73 -49.14 22.03
CA ASN A 511 -14.77 -49.67 21.14
C ASN A 511 -15.27 -48.59 20.16
N ALA A 512 -15.74 -49.01 18.97
CA ALA A 512 -16.15 -48.10 17.90
C ALA A 512 -17.18 -47.04 18.32
N GLU A 513 -18.11 -47.38 19.21
CA GLU A 513 -19.13 -46.46 19.73
C GLU A 513 -18.53 -45.36 20.62
N VAL A 514 -17.55 -45.69 21.46
CA VAL A 514 -16.86 -44.72 22.32
C VAL A 514 -15.96 -43.81 21.48
N ARG A 515 -15.29 -44.35 20.44
CA ARG A 515 -14.50 -43.54 19.50
C ARG A 515 -15.38 -42.54 18.75
N GLN A 516 -16.57 -42.95 18.31
CA GLN A 516 -17.53 -42.08 17.66
C GLN A 516 -17.99 -40.93 18.57
N GLN A 517 -18.31 -41.21 19.84
CA GLN A 517 -18.66 -40.18 20.83
C GLN A 517 -17.53 -39.16 21.06
N ARG A 518 -16.27 -39.61 21.03
CA ARG A 518 -15.11 -38.69 21.12
C ARG A 518 -14.98 -37.77 19.91
N TYR A 519 -15.23 -38.29 18.70
CA TYR A 519 -15.25 -37.45 17.49
C TYR A 519 -16.37 -36.41 17.54
N GLU A 520 -17.55 -36.79 18.02
CA GLU A 520 -18.67 -35.86 18.24
C GLU A 520 -18.31 -34.77 19.26
N TYR A 521 -17.65 -35.14 20.36
CA TYR A 521 -17.20 -34.18 21.36
C TYR A 521 -16.11 -33.22 20.83
N ILE A 522 -15.14 -33.71 20.05
CA ILE A 522 -14.16 -32.84 19.34
C ILE A 522 -14.87 -31.87 18.41
N ALA A 523 -15.93 -32.32 17.74
CA ALA A 523 -16.77 -31.49 16.89
C ALA A 523 -17.45 -30.37 17.70
N GLU A 524 -18.07 -30.69 18.84
CA GLU A 524 -18.71 -29.71 19.74
C GLU A 524 -17.71 -28.69 20.31
N LEU A 525 -16.50 -29.14 20.67
CA LEU A 525 -15.42 -28.25 21.12
C LEU A 525 -15.01 -27.28 20.01
N THR A 526 -14.94 -27.77 18.76
CA THR A 526 -14.59 -26.94 17.60
C THR A 526 -15.65 -25.89 17.29
N ASP A 527 -16.92 -26.25 17.42
CA ASP A 527 -18.04 -25.31 17.23
C ASP A 527 -18.02 -24.22 18.32
N SER A 528 -17.76 -24.63 19.57
CA SER A 528 -17.59 -23.69 20.69
C SER A 528 -16.43 -22.72 20.43
N ILE A 529 -15.28 -23.20 19.96
CA ILE A 529 -14.13 -22.36 19.59
C ILE A 529 -14.48 -21.37 18.47
N ASN A 530 -15.25 -21.79 17.46
CA ASN A 530 -15.71 -20.92 16.39
C ASN A 530 -16.63 -19.80 16.90
N ASP A 531 -17.56 -20.12 17.82
CA ASP A 531 -18.43 -19.11 18.44
C ASP A 531 -17.62 -18.02 19.18
N TYR A 532 -16.57 -18.40 19.91
CA TYR A 532 -15.65 -17.45 20.56
C TYR A 532 -14.86 -16.62 19.54
N ASN A 533 -14.34 -17.23 18.48
CA ASN A 533 -13.61 -16.54 17.42
C ASN A 533 -14.50 -15.55 16.64
N ASP A 534 -15.78 -15.86 16.46
CA ASP A 534 -16.76 -14.96 15.84
C ASP A 534 -17.10 -13.77 16.73
N ILE A 535 -17.15 -13.96 18.05
CA ILE A 535 -17.30 -12.86 19.01
C ILE A 535 -16.07 -11.95 18.95
N LEU A 536 -14.86 -12.53 18.98
CA LEU A 536 -13.61 -11.79 18.88
C LEU A 536 -13.50 -11.01 17.56
N THR A 537 -13.89 -11.65 16.44
CA THR A 537 -13.90 -11.05 15.11
C THR A 537 -14.85 -9.86 15.03
N ARG A 538 -16.07 -9.99 15.56
CA ARG A 538 -17.03 -8.89 15.63
C ARG A 538 -16.49 -7.72 16.45
N TRP A 539 -15.79 -7.99 17.54
CA TRP A 539 -15.20 -6.94 18.39
C TRP A 539 -14.04 -6.20 17.71
N ILE A 540 -13.23 -6.90 16.92
CA ILE A 540 -12.15 -6.29 16.12
C ILE A 540 -12.74 -5.46 14.97
N GLN A 541 -13.82 -5.94 14.33
CA GLN A 541 -14.48 -5.26 13.21
C GLN A 541 -15.32 -4.04 13.63
N MET A 542 -15.98 -4.06 14.78
CA MET A 542 -16.80 -2.94 15.28
C MET A 542 -16.01 -1.64 15.49
N ARG A 543 -14.67 -1.71 15.55
CA ARG A 543 -13.80 -0.55 15.78
C ARG A 543 -13.39 0.20 14.51
N GLN A 544 -13.50 -0.42 13.34
CA GLN A 544 -13.04 0.17 12.07
C GLN A 544 -14.06 1.12 11.44
N GLY A 545 -15.17 1.46 12.10
CA GLY A 545 -16.08 2.53 11.66
C GLY A 545 -16.79 2.35 10.31
N GLU A 546 -16.44 1.36 9.49
CA GLU A 546 -17.00 1.14 8.15
C GLU A 546 -17.22 -0.35 7.86
N LEU A 547 -18.48 -0.80 7.91
CA LEU A 547 -18.92 -1.91 7.04
C LEU A 547 -19.03 -1.30 5.64
N SER A 548 -18.02 -1.48 4.78
CA SER A 548 -18.09 -1.03 3.39
C SER A 548 -19.13 -1.88 2.64
N LEU A 549 -20.29 -1.31 2.32
CA LEU A 549 -21.34 -2.01 1.55
C LEU A 549 -21.00 -1.92 0.06
N LYS A 550 -20.79 -3.06 -0.59
CA LYS A 550 -20.59 -3.15 -2.04
C LYS A 550 -21.95 -3.31 -2.73
N ILE A 551 -22.71 -2.21 -2.81
CA ILE A 551 -24.06 -2.20 -3.39
C ILE A 551 -23.98 -2.38 -4.92
N GLU A 552 -24.52 -3.50 -5.41
CA GLU A 552 -24.63 -3.82 -6.83
C GLU A 552 -26.04 -4.30 -7.20
N SER A 553 -26.40 -4.27 -8.48
CA SER A 553 -27.64 -4.89 -8.97
C SER A 553 -27.32 -6.28 -9.51
N PHE A 554 -27.97 -7.32 -8.99
CA PHE A 554 -27.70 -8.70 -9.39
C PHE A 554 -28.99 -9.53 -9.43
N LYS A 555 -28.99 -10.59 -10.26
CA LYS A 555 -30.09 -11.56 -10.34
C LYS A 555 -30.07 -12.44 -9.09
N LEU A 556 -31.20 -12.55 -8.39
CA LEU A 556 -31.32 -13.42 -7.21
C LEU A 556 -31.13 -14.89 -7.55
N GLN A 557 -31.45 -15.31 -8.79
CA GLN A 557 -31.26 -16.70 -9.24
C GLN A 557 -29.86 -17.23 -8.93
N GLN A 558 -28.80 -16.44 -9.13
CA GLN A 558 -27.43 -16.88 -8.87
C GLN A 558 -27.19 -17.21 -7.39
N LEU A 559 -27.88 -16.52 -6.48
CA LEU A 559 -27.80 -16.82 -5.05
C LEU A 559 -28.68 -18.01 -4.68
N PHE A 560 -29.84 -18.14 -5.33
CA PHE A 560 -30.73 -19.28 -5.15
C PHE A 560 -30.08 -20.57 -5.63
N ASP A 561 -29.33 -20.52 -6.73
CA ASP A 561 -28.51 -21.63 -7.21
C ASP A 561 -27.49 -22.04 -6.15
N LEU A 562 -26.76 -21.09 -5.56
CA LEU A 562 -25.81 -21.37 -4.47
C LEU A 562 -26.48 -21.99 -3.24
N VAL A 563 -27.64 -21.47 -2.82
CA VAL A 563 -28.43 -22.03 -1.72
C VAL A 563 -28.90 -23.45 -2.07
N SER A 564 -29.24 -23.72 -3.33
CA SER A 564 -29.67 -25.06 -3.77
C SER A 564 -28.57 -26.11 -3.65
N HIS A 565 -27.29 -25.71 -3.72
CA HIS A 565 -26.15 -26.62 -3.48
C HIS A 565 -26.09 -27.11 -2.03
N SER A 566 -26.76 -26.43 -1.09
CA SER A 566 -26.88 -26.88 0.31
C SER A 566 -27.90 -28.01 0.51
N ARG A 567 -28.61 -28.46 -0.54
CA ARG A 567 -29.68 -29.49 -0.49
C ARG A 567 -29.26 -30.77 0.25
N MET A 568 -28.01 -31.20 0.09
CA MET A 568 -27.50 -32.39 0.78
C MET A 568 -27.55 -32.26 2.31
N SER A 569 -27.30 -31.06 2.86
CA SER A 569 -27.36 -30.80 4.32
C SER A 569 -28.78 -30.84 4.89
N PHE A 570 -29.81 -30.62 4.07
CA PHE A 570 -31.21 -30.75 4.43
C PHE A 570 -31.68 -32.21 4.28
N GLN A 571 -31.27 -32.88 3.20
CA GLN A 571 -31.55 -34.30 2.96
C GLN A 571 -30.97 -35.22 4.04
N LEU A 572 -29.77 -34.93 4.56
CA LEU A 572 -29.17 -35.68 5.67
C LEU A 572 -29.98 -35.60 6.97
N LYS A 573 -30.89 -34.61 7.10
CA LYS A 573 -31.84 -34.47 8.21
C LYS A 573 -33.27 -34.87 7.78
N GLY A 574 -33.41 -35.48 6.61
CA GLY A 574 -34.67 -35.89 5.99
C GLY A 574 -35.63 -34.73 5.66
N ILE A 575 -35.11 -33.51 5.48
CA ILE A 575 -35.89 -32.31 5.13
C ILE A 575 -35.80 -32.05 3.63
N ASN A 576 -36.93 -31.75 2.98
CA ASN A 576 -36.95 -31.40 1.57
C ASN A 576 -36.72 -29.89 1.35
N LEU A 577 -35.56 -29.52 0.80
CA LEU A 577 -35.26 -28.12 0.42
C LEU A 577 -35.76 -27.82 -1.00
N ILE A 578 -36.76 -26.94 -1.09
CA ILE A 578 -37.36 -26.47 -2.33
C ILE A 578 -36.91 -25.02 -2.59
N VAL A 579 -36.00 -24.82 -3.53
CA VAL A 579 -35.63 -23.47 -3.98
C VAL A 579 -36.38 -23.17 -5.27
N LYS A 580 -37.35 -22.26 -5.21
CA LYS A 580 -38.15 -21.90 -6.39
C LYS A 580 -37.35 -20.94 -7.28
N PRO A 581 -37.22 -21.22 -8.59
CA PRO A 581 -36.52 -20.33 -9.49
C PRO A 581 -37.18 -18.94 -9.51
N THR A 582 -36.37 -17.90 -9.68
CA THR A 582 -36.80 -16.51 -9.66
C THR A 582 -36.02 -15.67 -10.66
N ASP A 583 -36.73 -14.85 -11.43
CA ASP A 583 -36.12 -13.86 -12.32
C ASP A 583 -35.89 -12.50 -11.65
N CYS A 584 -36.19 -12.41 -10.35
CA CYS A 584 -36.09 -11.17 -9.60
C CYS A 584 -34.65 -10.62 -9.57
N VAL A 585 -34.52 -9.31 -9.76
CA VAL A 585 -33.26 -8.58 -9.66
C VAL A 585 -33.35 -7.65 -8.46
N VAL A 586 -32.32 -7.66 -7.60
CA VAL A 586 -32.26 -6.80 -6.41
C VAL A 586 -31.05 -5.89 -6.46
N LYS A 587 -31.14 -4.72 -5.82
CA LYS A 587 -30.02 -3.79 -5.65
C LYS A 587 -29.54 -3.86 -4.21
N ALA A 588 -28.45 -4.57 -3.95
CA ALA A 588 -27.92 -4.82 -2.61
C ALA A 588 -26.45 -5.26 -2.68
N ASP A 589 -25.80 -5.44 -1.55
CA ASP A 589 -24.54 -6.17 -1.45
C ASP A 589 -24.80 -7.67 -1.60
N LYS A 590 -24.30 -8.25 -2.69
CA LYS A 590 -24.52 -9.66 -3.05
C LYS A 590 -24.03 -10.64 -2.00
N THR A 591 -22.90 -10.34 -1.35
CA THR A 591 -22.30 -11.21 -0.34
C THR A 591 -23.12 -11.19 0.95
N LEU A 592 -23.55 -10.00 1.37
CA LEU A 592 -24.41 -9.86 2.55
C LEU A 592 -25.82 -10.41 2.31
N THR A 593 -26.36 -10.30 1.09
CA THR A 593 -27.64 -10.92 0.74
C THR A 593 -27.54 -12.45 0.78
N LEU A 594 -26.46 -13.05 0.25
CA LEU A 594 -26.25 -14.50 0.36
C LEU A 594 -26.13 -14.94 1.83
N PHE A 595 -25.37 -14.18 2.63
CA PHE A 595 -25.26 -14.40 4.07
C PHE A 595 -26.64 -14.39 4.76
N MET A 596 -27.51 -13.41 4.45
CA MET A 596 -28.85 -13.34 5.03
C MET A 596 -29.72 -14.54 4.63
N ILE A 597 -29.69 -14.98 3.37
CA ILE A 597 -30.47 -16.14 2.91
C ILE A 597 -29.98 -17.43 3.60
N ASN A 598 -28.67 -17.68 3.61
CA ASN A 598 -28.10 -18.86 4.27
C ASN A 598 -28.40 -18.88 5.76
N THR A 599 -28.28 -17.74 6.43
CA THR A 599 -28.57 -17.62 7.86
C THR A 599 -30.02 -17.95 8.19
N ILE A 600 -30.97 -17.49 7.36
CA ILE A 600 -32.38 -17.77 7.56
C ILE A 600 -32.71 -19.23 7.18
N ALA A 601 -32.14 -19.74 6.09
CA ALA A 601 -32.31 -21.13 5.64
C ALA A 601 -31.73 -22.15 6.64
N ASP A 602 -30.60 -21.84 7.28
CA ASP A 602 -30.03 -22.68 8.33
C ASP A 602 -30.90 -22.68 9.59
N ASN A 603 -31.55 -21.55 9.91
CA ASN A 603 -32.52 -21.53 11.00
C ASN A 603 -33.75 -22.39 10.66
N ALA A 604 -34.30 -22.27 9.45
CA ALA A 604 -35.37 -23.15 8.98
C ALA A 604 -34.96 -24.63 9.10
N ARG A 605 -33.78 -25.01 8.55
CA ARG A 605 -33.24 -26.37 8.66
C ARG A 605 -33.16 -26.91 10.09
N LYS A 606 -32.80 -26.04 11.05
CA LYS A 606 -32.66 -26.42 12.46
C LYS A 606 -33.99 -26.74 13.11
N PHE A 607 -35.05 -26.00 12.80
CA PHE A 607 -36.35 -26.08 13.49
C PHE A 607 -37.44 -26.84 12.72
N THR A 608 -37.16 -27.30 11.50
CA THR A 608 -37.98 -28.25 10.74
C THR A 608 -37.64 -29.70 11.11
N GLN A 609 -38.67 -30.55 11.20
CA GLN A 609 -38.55 -31.98 11.51
C GLN A 609 -38.31 -32.83 10.24
N GLU A 610 -37.97 -34.10 10.43
CA GLU A 610 -37.78 -35.04 9.33
C GLU A 610 -39.11 -35.32 8.60
N GLY A 611 -39.09 -35.33 7.26
CA GLY A 611 -40.27 -35.47 6.40
C GLY A 611 -40.92 -34.15 5.97
N ASP A 612 -40.59 -33.06 6.64
CA ASP A 612 -41.09 -31.71 6.36
C ASP A 612 -40.23 -30.96 5.32
N SER A 613 -40.65 -29.75 4.95
CA SER A 613 -40.03 -29.01 3.84
C SER A 613 -39.67 -27.57 4.21
N VAL A 614 -38.57 -27.10 3.59
CA VAL A 614 -38.13 -25.71 3.64
C VAL A 614 -38.15 -25.16 2.23
N THR A 615 -38.88 -24.07 2.04
CA THR A 615 -39.04 -23.40 0.74
C THR A 615 -38.34 -22.06 0.75
N VAL A 616 -37.45 -21.83 -0.20
CA VAL A 616 -36.83 -20.52 -0.48
C VAL A 616 -37.46 -19.97 -1.75
N GLU A 617 -38.07 -18.80 -1.65
CA GLU A 617 -38.73 -18.15 -2.77
C GLU A 617 -38.53 -16.62 -2.72
N ALA A 618 -38.74 -15.96 -3.86
CA ALA A 618 -38.72 -14.52 -3.96
C ALA A 618 -40.00 -14.05 -4.63
N GLU A 619 -40.69 -13.13 -3.98
CA GLU A 619 -41.92 -12.50 -4.44
C GLU A 619 -41.62 -11.08 -4.92
N ASP A 620 -42.01 -10.78 -6.16
CA ASP A 620 -41.83 -9.46 -6.74
C ASP A 620 -42.95 -8.51 -6.26
N LYS A 621 -42.64 -7.60 -5.34
CA LYS A 621 -43.58 -6.58 -4.80
C LYS A 621 -43.40 -5.23 -5.53
N PRO A 622 -44.29 -4.23 -5.42
CA PRO A 622 -44.21 -3.03 -6.28
C PRO A 622 -42.85 -2.31 -6.28
N ASP A 623 -42.29 -1.99 -5.11
CA ASP A 623 -41.03 -1.22 -4.97
C ASP A 623 -39.85 -2.04 -4.44
N SER A 624 -40.06 -3.33 -4.19
CA SER A 624 -39.08 -4.20 -3.56
C SER A 624 -39.28 -5.64 -3.99
N VAL A 625 -38.23 -6.45 -3.91
CA VAL A 625 -38.35 -7.90 -3.96
C VAL A 625 -38.33 -8.39 -2.52
N GLU A 626 -39.33 -9.18 -2.14
CA GLU A 626 -39.35 -9.84 -0.85
C GLU A 626 -38.82 -11.26 -1.02
N VAL A 627 -37.66 -11.54 -0.41
CA VAL A 627 -37.11 -12.88 -0.33
C VAL A 627 -37.63 -13.53 0.94
N SER A 628 -38.25 -14.69 0.83
CA SER A 628 -38.78 -15.43 1.97
C SER A 628 -38.24 -16.84 2.04
N VAL A 629 -37.96 -17.27 3.26
CA VAL A 629 -37.70 -18.66 3.60
C VAL A 629 -38.85 -19.11 4.50
N CYS A 630 -39.57 -20.13 4.04
CA CYS A 630 -40.74 -20.69 4.68
C CYS A 630 -40.41 -22.12 5.11
N ASP A 631 -40.56 -22.44 6.39
CA ASP A 631 -40.50 -23.80 6.88
C ASP A 631 -41.84 -24.29 7.39
N THR A 632 -42.06 -25.60 7.37
CA THR A 632 -43.25 -26.27 7.94
C THR A 632 -42.98 -26.84 9.34
N GLY A 633 -41.99 -26.32 10.06
CA GLY A 633 -41.56 -26.82 11.36
C GLY A 633 -42.50 -26.46 12.52
N CYS A 634 -41.98 -26.51 13.75
CA CYS A 634 -42.80 -26.36 14.97
C CYS A 634 -43.47 -24.99 15.16
N GLY A 635 -43.05 -23.98 14.38
CA GLY A 635 -43.50 -22.59 14.54
C GLY A 635 -43.11 -21.97 15.90
N MET A 636 -43.57 -20.74 16.14
CA MET A 636 -43.24 -19.95 17.32
C MET A 636 -44.50 -19.35 17.97
N THR A 637 -44.49 -19.23 19.29
CA THR A 637 -45.53 -18.51 20.03
C THR A 637 -45.45 -17.02 19.75
N LYS A 638 -46.57 -16.31 19.88
CA LYS A 638 -46.66 -14.86 19.60
C LYS A 638 -45.63 -14.03 20.40
N ASN A 639 -45.42 -14.37 21.68
CA ASN A 639 -44.37 -13.74 22.51
C ASN A 639 -42.94 -13.99 22.02
N LYS A 640 -42.65 -15.16 21.43
CA LYS A 640 -41.32 -15.44 20.84
C LYS A 640 -41.14 -14.71 19.51
N LEU A 641 -42.21 -14.61 18.72
CA LEU A 641 -42.22 -13.93 17.44
C LEU A 641 -41.97 -12.42 17.59
N ASP A 642 -42.61 -11.77 18.56
CA ASP A 642 -42.49 -10.31 18.79
C ASP A 642 -41.06 -9.88 19.21
N HIS A 643 -40.27 -10.81 19.79
CA HIS A 643 -38.90 -10.55 20.23
C HIS A 643 -37.83 -11.26 19.40
N ILE A 644 -38.16 -11.83 18.24
CA ILE A 644 -37.24 -12.65 17.43
C ILE A 644 -36.03 -11.86 16.89
N PHE A 645 -36.14 -10.53 16.78
CA PHE A 645 -35.04 -9.64 16.35
C PHE A 645 -34.41 -8.85 17.51
N ASP A 646 -34.94 -8.97 18.73
CA ASP A 646 -34.49 -8.21 19.90
C ASP A 646 -33.30 -8.87 20.62
N ARG A 647 -32.55 -8.05 21.38
CA ARG A 647 -31.29 -8.44 22.02
C ARG A 647 -31.43 -9.44 23.17
N THR A 648 -32.63 -9.69 23.67
CA THR A 648 -32.84 -10.20 25.04
C THR A 648 -33.58 -11.54 25.14
N TYR A 649 -34.16 -12.09 24.07
CA TYR A 649 -34.92 -13.35 24.15
C TYR A 649 -34.07 -14.61 23.85
N THR A 650 -33.54 -15.15 24.95
CA THR A 650 -33.14 -16.54 25.30
C THR A 650 -32.49 -17.51 24.28
N GLY A 651 -31.27 -17.94 24.65
CA GLY A 651 -30.74 -19.29 24.42
C GLY A 651 -30.21 -19.58 23.02
N GLY A 652 -28.89 -19.40 22.82
CA GLY A 652 -28.08 -19.92 21.70
C GLY A 652 -28.71 -19.89 20.30
N HIS A 653 -28.13 -19.08 19.39
CA HIS A 653 -28.39 -19.01 17.93
C HIS A 653 -29.13 -17.76 17.38
N GLY A 654 -29.59 -16.81 18.20
CA GLY A 654 -30.24 -15.56 17.74
C GLY A 654 -29.32 -14.52 17.06
N PHE A 655 -28.01 -14.75 16.98
CA PHE A 655 -27.06 -13.78 16.42
C PHE A 655 -27.20 -13.60 14.90
N GLY A 656 -27.56 -14.65 14.18
CA GLY A 656 -27.72 -14.63 12.73
C GLY A 656 -28.83 -13.68 12.28
N LEU A 657 -30.05 -13.85 12.81
CA LEU A 657 -31.21 -13.03 12.46
C LEU A 657 -31.04 -11.56 12.86
N LYS A 658 -30.36 -11.31 13.98
CA LYS A 658 -30.03 -9.94 14.38
C LYS A 658 -28.98 -9.29 13.46
N ASN A 659 -28.02 -10.06 12.96
CA ASN A 659 -27.10 -9.57 11.94
C ASN A 659 -27.86 -9.25 10.64
N CYS A 660 -28.84 -10.08 10.23
CA CYS A 660 -29.74 -9.78 9.12
C CYS A 660 -30.52 -8.48 9.36
N TYR A 661 -31.08 -8.29 10.57
CA TYR A 661 -31.76 -7.06 10.96
C TYR A 661 -30.82 -5.85 10.90
N GLY A 662 -29.60 -5.97 11.44
CA GLY A 662 -28.58 -4.92 11.38
C GLY A 662 -28.12 -4.57 9.97
N ILE A 663 -28.05 -5.55 9.07
CA ILE A 663 -27.78 -5.35 7.63
C ILE A 663 -28.92 -4.54 6.99
N ILE A 664 -30.18 -4.91 7.23
CA ILE A 664 -31.36 -4.20 6.73
C ILE A 664 -31.44 -2.76 7.27
N GLU A 665 -31.19 -2.55 8.56
CA GLU A 665 -31.13 -1.22 9.16
C GLU A 665 -29.98 -0.38 8.61
N LYS A 666 -28.84 -1.02 8.30
CA LYS A 666 -27.74 -0.31 7.65
C LYS A 666 -28.09 0.09 6.23
N TYR A 667 -28.74 -0.78 5.44
CA TYR A 667 -29.23 -0.42 4.11
C TYR A 667 -30.11 0.83 4.15
N LYS A 668 -31.11 0.89 5.05
CA LYS A 668 -31.99 2.05 5.22
C LYS A 668 -31.23 3.36 5.45
N LYS A 669 -30.10 3.33 6.16
CA LYS A 669 -29.29 4.51 6.50
C LYS A 669 -28.37 4.99 5.37
N VAL A 670 -28.17 4.19 4.32
CA VAL A 670 -27.23 4.50 3.23
C VAL A 670 -27.84 5.42 2.17
N SER A 671 -29.12 5.22 1.81
CA SER A 671 -29.81 6.03 0.80
C SER A 671 -31.33 5.82 0.86
N ARG A 672 -32.12 6.81 0.44
CA ARG A 672 -33.59 6.76 0.43
C ARG A 672 -34.18 5.58 -0.35
N ILE A 673 -33.47 5.06 -1.36
CA ILE A 673 -33.92 3.89 -2.14
C ILE A 673 -34.01 2.62 -1.29
N PHE A 674 -33.27 2.56 -0.18
CA PHE A 674 -33.28 1.44 0.74
C PHE A 674 -34.31 1.58 1.86
N ASN A 675 -35.14 2.62 1.87
CA ASN A 675 -36.24 2.77 2.85
C ASN A 675 -37.26 1.62 2.76
N VAL A 676 -37.38 1.00 1.59
CA VAL A 676 -38.23 -0.18 1.36
C VAL A 676 -37.67 -1.46 1.99
N CYS A 677 -36.40 -1.46 2.41
CA CYS A 677 -35.81 -2.62 3.04
C CYS A 677 -36.48 -2.87 4.38
N GLN A 678 -36.94 -4.08 4.61
CA GLN A 678 -37.59 -4.47 5.86
C GLN A 678 -37.29 -5.94 6.08
N ILE A 679 -37.23 -6.39 7.32
CA ILE A 679 -37.26 -7.81 7.66
C ILE A 679 -38.49 -8.06 8.54
N LYS A 680 -39.18 -9.16 8.29
CA LYS A 680 -40.40 -9.59 8.97
C LYS A 680 -40.31 -11.08 9.28
N ALA A 681 -41.02 -11.49 10.31
CA ALA A 681 -41.25 -12.89 10.63
C ALA A 681 -42.75 -13.09 10.88
N GLU A 682 -43.30 -14.17 10.34
CA GLU A 682 -44.67 -14.64 10.54
C GLU A 682 -44.56 -16.10 10.96
N SER A 683 -45.24 -16.50 12.04
CA SER A 683 -45.18 -17.87 12.52
C SER A 683 -46.43 -18.24 13.30
N GLU A 684 -46.84 -19.48 13.15
CA GLU A 684 -47.95 -20.07 13.90
C GLU A 684 -47.52 -21.43 14.45
N VAL A 685 -47.81 -21.68 15.72
CA VAL A 685 -47.38 -22.90 16.41
C VAL A 685 -47.97 -24.13 15.73
N GLY A 686 -47.12 -25.07 15.33
CA GLY A 686 -47.50 -26.29 14.60
C GLY A 686 -47.66 -26.14 13.08
N HIS A 687 -47.53 -24.93 12.54
CA HIS A 687 -47.68 -24.66 11.10
C HIS A 687 -46.42 -24.07 10.44
N GLY A 688 -45.37 -23.79 11.22
CA GLY A 688 -44.06 -23.37 10.72
C GLY A 688 -43.77 -21.88 10.82
N THR A 689 -42.69 -21.44 10.18
CA THR A 689 -42.22 -20.05 10.21
C THR A 689 -41.89 -19.54 8.82
N LYS A 690 -42.33 -18.31 8.52
CA LYS A 690 -41.92 -17.54 7.35
C LYS A 690 -41.11 -16.34 7.81
N ILE A 691 -39.83 -16.30 7.47
CA ILE A 691 -39.00 -15.10 7.63
C ILE A 691 -38.76 -14.52 6.24
N SER A 692 -39.09 -13.23 6.11
CA SER A 692 -38.94 -12.52 4.84
C SER A 692 -38.17 -11.23 5.03
N PHE A 693 -37.35 -10.89 4.04
CA PHE A 693 -36.71 -9.58 3.98
C PHE A 693 -36.86 -8.96 2.59
N ARG A 694 -37.03 -7.65 2.58
CA ARG A 694 -37.22 -6.85 1.38
C ARG A 694 -35.92 -6.19 1.01
N LEU A 695 -35.60 -6.25 -0.27
CA LEU A 695 -34.56 -5.46 -0.89
C LEU A 695 -35.16 -4.62 -2.01
N PRO A 696 -34.60 -3.44 -2.31
CA PRO A 696 -35.11 -2.62 -3.40
C PRO A 696 -34.93 -3.38 -4.71
N LYS A 697 -35.88 -3.23 -5.62
CA LYS A 697 -35.72 -3.82 -6.95
C LYS A 697 -34.43 -3.32 -7.56
N GLY A 698 -33.60 -4.28 -7.96
CA GLY A 698 -32.52 -4.02 -8.87
C GLY A 698 -33.15 -3.77 -10.21
N ILE A 699 -32.77 -2.68 -10.86
CA ILE A 699 -33.26 -2.42 -12.20
C ILE A 699 -32.64 -3.49 -13.10
N ALA A 700 -33.44 -4.47 -13.52
CA ALA A 700 -33.09 -5.31 -14.65
C ALA A 700 -32.74 -4.37 -15.81
N ARG A 701 -31.57 -4.54 -16.42
CA ARG A 701 -31.02 -3.64 -17.47
C ARG A 701 -31.97 -3.41 -18.67
N LEU A 702 -33.12 -4.09 -18.73
CA LEU A 702 -34.24 -3.92 -19.67
C LEU A 702 -35.19 -2.74 -19.35
N ILE A 703 -35.46 -2.39 -18.08
CA ILE A 703 -36.48 -1.38 -17.72
C ILE A 703 -35.98 0.07 -17.84
N VAL A 704 -34.66 0.30 -17.81
CA VAL A 704 -34.07 1.62 -18.10
C VAL A 704 -34.36 2.06 -19.54
N PHE A 705 -34.66 1.12 -20.45
CA PHE A 705 -34.99 1.40 -21.85
C PHE A 705 -36.48 1.77 -22.06
N PHE A 706 -37.38 1.31 -21.17
CA PHE A 706 -38.83 1.58 -21.25
C PHE A 706 -39.26 2.82 -20.45
N LEU A 707 -38.61 3.12 -19.32
CA LEU A 707 -38.90 4.33 -18.55
C LEU A 707 -38.39 5.62 -19.21
N SER A 708 -37.48 5.54 -20.19
CA SER A 708 -37.09 6.69 -21.02
C SER A 708 -38.13 7.08 -22.08
N SER A 709 -39.12 6.22 -22.40
CA SER A 709 -40.18 6.55 -23.37
C SER A 709 -41.48 7.05 -22.74
N LEU A 710 -41.68 6.86 -21.43
CA LEU A 710 -42.88 7.28 -20.70
C LEU A 710 -42.71 8.61 -19.94
N LEU A 711 -41.48 9.01 -19.61
CA LEU A 711 -41.17 10.33 -19.04
C LEU A 711 -41.34 11.50 -20.03
N SER A 712 -41.59 11.21 -21.32
CA SER A 712 -41.96 12.17 -22.36
C SER A 712 -43.40 12.70 -22.27
N LEU A 713 -44.24 12.19 -21.34
CA LEU A 713 -45.67 12.56 -21.26
C LEU A 713 -46.08 13.30 -19.98
N TRP A 714 -45.22 13.43 -18.95
CA TRP A 714 -45.57 14.13 -17.69
C TRP A 714 -44.69 15.33 -17.34
N PHE A 715 -43.58 15.55 -18.05
CA PHE A 715 -42.75 16.77 -17.93
C PHE A 715 -43.00 17.73 -19.10
N SER A 716 -44.27 18.05 -19.33
CA SER A 716 -44.68 19.39 -19.72
C SER A 716 -45.23 20.02 -18.45
N SER A 717 -44.41 20.67 -17.62
CA SER A 717 -44.10 22.07 -17.89
C SER A 717 -42.83 22.49 -17.18
N GLN A 718 -41.84 22.78 -18.03
CA GLN A 718 -40.80 23.80 -17.91
C GLN A 718 -39.91 23.79 -16.66
N SER A 719 -38.81 23.04 -16.77
CA SER A 719 -37.45 23.60 -16.77
C SER A 719 -36.43 22.44 -16.71
N SER A 720 -35.56 22.29 -17.72
CA SER A 720 -34.55 21.21 -17.69
C SER A 720 -33.21 21.61 -18.30
N VAL A 721 -32.31 21.97 -17.39
CA VAL A 721 -30.88 21.75 -17.49
C VAL A 721 -30.63 20.26 -17.21
N SER A 722 -30.15 19.48 -18.20
CA SER A 722 -29.38 18.21 -18.08
C SER A 722 -29.69 17.22 -19.21
N ALA A 723 -28.91 17.27 -20.31
CA ALA A 723 -29.08 16.41 -21.49
C ALA A 723 -27.97 15.35 -21.68
N THR A 724 -26.95 15.29 -20.81
CA THR A 724 -25.70 14.57 -21.09
C THR A 724 -25.54 13.21 -20.40
N THR A 725 -26.29 12.93 -19.31
CA THR A 725 -26.03 11.75 -18.45
C THR A 725 -26.83 10.49 -18.84
N SER A 726 -27.98 10.63 -19.51
CA SER A 726 -28.87 9.50 -19.87
C SER A 726 -28.47 8.75 -21.15
N ARG A 727 -27.85 9.43 -22.13
CA ARG A 727 -27.38 8.80 -23.39
C ARG A 727 -26.28 7.76 -23.19
N ARG A 728 -25.54 7.82 -22.08
CA ARG A 728 -24.35 6.98 -21.84
C ARG A 728 -24.68 5.57 -21.35
N SER A 729 -25.69 5.38 -20.49
CA SER A 729 -26.05 4.06 -19.94
C SER A 729 -26.71 3.13 -20.96
N VAL A 730 -27.47 3.69 -21.89
CA VAL A 730 -28.12 2.98 -23.00
C VAL A 730 -27.09 2.47 -24.01
N ALA A 731 -26.07 3.27 -24.29
CA ALA A 731 -24.98 2.91 -25.19
C ALA A 731 -24.22 1.69 -24.66
N VAL A 732 -23.74 1.72 -23.41
CA VAL A 732 -22.96 0.61 -22.81
C VAL A 732 -23.71 -0.73 -22.82
N THR A 733 -25.03 -0.72 -22.63
CA THR A 733 -25.84 -1.95 -22.63
C THR A 733 -25.99 -2.54 -24.03
N LYS A 734 -26.20 -1.71 -25.06
CA LYS A 734 -26.18 -2.16 -26.46
C LYS A 734 -24.81 -2.68 -26.86
N ALA A 735 -23.74 -2.04 -26.38
CA ALA A 735 -22.39 -2.49 -26.63
C ALA A 735 -22.16 -3.94 -26.12
N ALA A 736 -22.58 -4.24 -24.90
CA ALA A 736 -22.43 -5.60 -24.33
C ALA A 736 -23.16 -6.68 -25.15
N GLN A 737 -24.39 -6.41 -25.60
CA GLN A 737 -25.15 -7.36 -26.44
C GLN A 737 -24.46 -7.64 -27.78
N PHE A 738 -23.88 -6.60 -28.39
CA PHE A 738 -23.09 -6.76 -29.60
C PHE A 738 -21.78 -7.50 -29.34
N ALA A 739 -21.16 -7.33 -28.17
CA ALA A 739 -19.98 -8.11 -27.79
C ALA A 739 -20.29 -9.61 -27.64
N ASP A 740 -21.40 -9.96 -26.96
CA ASP A 740 -21.85 -11.36 -26.86
C ASP A 740 -22.16 -11.95 -28.25
N SER A 741 -22.82 -11.17 -29.10
CA SER A 741 -23.13 -11.58 -30.47
C SER A 741 -21.86 -11.79 -31.29
N ALA A 742 -20.83 -10.96 -31.10
CA ALA A 742 -19.53 -11.10 -31.73
C ALA A 742 -18.86 -12.43 -31.31
N TYR A 743 -18.89 -12.76 -30.01
CA TYR A 743 -18.34 -14.00 -29.45
C TYR A 743 -19.01 -15.26 -30.03
N PHE A 744 -20.34 -15.36 -29.95
CA PHE A 744 -21.04 -16.54 -30.48
C PHE A 744 -20.89 -16.68 -32.01
N SER A 745 -20.87 -15.54 -32.72
CA SER A 745 -20.62 -15.52 -34.16
C SER A 745 -19.21 -16.02 -34.50
N ASN A 746 -18.22 -15.72 -33.64
CA ASN A 746 -16.83 -16.15 -33.83
C ASN A 746 -16.70 -17.67 -33.64
N ILE A 747 -17.32 -18.21 -32.58
CA ILE A 747 -17.37 -19.67 -32.32
C ILE A 747 -18.00 -20.42 -33.49
N ASN A 748 -19.07 -19.87 -34.06
CA ASN A 748 -19.77 -20.46 -35.20
C ASN A 748 -19.06 -20.24 -36.55
N GLY A 749 -17.84 -19.69 -36.55
CA GLY A 749 -17.06 -19.43 -37.76
C GLY A 749 -17.61 -18.32 -38.67
N SER A 750 -18.58 -17.54 -38.19
CA SER A 750 -19.23 -16.45 -38.93
C SER A 750 -18.47 -15.12 -38.73
N TYR A 751 -17.22 -15.06 -39.17
CA TYR A 751 -16.29 -13.97 -38.83
C TYR A 751 -16.70 -12.60 -39.38
N GLU A 752 -17.34 -12.52 -40.55
CA GLU A 752 -17.79 -11.23 -41.10
C GLU A 752 -18.84 -10.59 -40.19
N ARG A 753 -19.73 -11.43 -39.69
CA ARG A 753 -20.78 -11.04 -38.77
C ARG A 753 -20.21 -10.69 -37.39
N THR A 754 -19.14 -11.36 -36.95
CA THR A 754 -18.36 -10.99 -35.75
C THR A 754 -17.83 -9.57 -35.85
N LEU A 755 -17.25 -9.15 -36.98
CA LEU A 755 -16.75 -7.79 -37.17
C LEU A 755 -17.88 -6.75 -37.21
N LEU A 756 -19.00 -7.06 -37.87
CA LEU A 756 -20.18 -6.18 -37.88
C LEU A 756 -20.74 -5.95 -36.47
N PHE A 757 -20.79 -7.01 -35.66
CA PHE A 757 -21.16 -6.91 -34.26
C PHE A 757 -20.12 -6.13 -33.46
N ALA A 758 -18.82 -6.34 -33.70
CA ALA A 758 -17.77 -5.58 -33.04
C ALA A 758 -17.82 -4.07 -33.34
N ASP A 759 -18.06 -3.68 -34.59
CA ASP A 759 -18.20 -2.28 -34.99
C ASP A 759 -19.47 -1.66 -34.40
N SER A 760 -20.57 -2.43 -34.40
CA SER A 760 -21.82 -2.04 -33.76
C SER A 760 -21.63 -1.84 -32.26
N CYS A 761 -20.88 -2.71 -31.59
CA CYS A 761 -20.50 -2.58 -30.18
C CYS A 761 -19.75 -1.27 -29.93
N ARG A 762 -18.72 -0.99 -30.74
CA ARG A 762 -17.84 0.18 -30.60
C ARG A 762 -18.55 1.51 -30.76
N LYS A 763 -19.57 1.59 -31.62
CA LYS A 763 -20.41 2.79 -31.79
C LYS A 763 -21.05 3.26 -30.48
N TYR A 764 -21.19 2.35 -29.52
CA TYR A 764 -21.81 2.60 -28.23
C TYR A 764 -20.84 2.59 -27.04
N LEU A 765 -19.54 2.35 -27.27
CA LEU A 765 -18.52 2.37 -26.22
C LEU A 765 -17.87 3.75 -26.06
N THR A 766 -17.58 4.14 -24.83
CA THR A 766 -16.72 5.28 -24.50
C THR A 766 -15.35 4.81 -24.04
N LYS A 767 -14.32 5.67 -24.05
CA LYS A 767 -12.94 5.35 -23.58
C LYS A 767 -12.86 4.83 -22.13
N ARG A 768 -13.94 4.89 -21.34
CA ARG A 768 -13.99 4.39 -19.95
C ARG A 768 -14.55 2.96 -19.83
N ASP A 769 -15.09 2.39 -20.91
CA ASP A 769 -15.76 1.09 -20.91
C ASP A 769 -14.76 -0.04 -21.24
N THR A 770 -13.73 -0.19 -20.41
CA THR A 770 -12.53 -1.00 -20.68
C THR A 770 -12.78 -2.50 -20.77
N ALA A 771 -13.71 -3.05 -19.97
CA ALA A 771 -14.01 -4.49 -19.97
C ALA A 771 -14.69 -4.96 -21.28
N VAL A 772 -15.76 -4.29 -21.71
CA VAL A 772 -16.45 -4.64 -22.96
C VAL A 772 -15.57 -4.36 -24.18
N LEU A 773 -14.75 -3.30 -24.11
CA LEU A 773 -13.79 -2.99 -25.17
C LEU A 773 -12.67 -4.06 -25.25
N LEU A 774 -12.25 -4.64 -24.12
CA LEU A 774 -11.32 -5.77 -24.09
C LEU A 774 -11.90 -6.97 -24.84
N ASP A 775 -13.07 -7.44 -24.41
CA ASP A 775 -13.71 -8.64 -24.97
C ASP A 775 -13.98 -8.49 -26.47
N VAL A 776 -14.61 -7.38 -26.87
CA VAL A 776 -14.94 -7.16 -28.29
C VAL A 776 -13.69 -6.99 -29.15
N SER A 777 -12.59 -6.46 -28.61
CA SER A 777 -11.35 -6.33 -29.36
C SER A 777 -10.64 -7.68 -29.52
N ASN A 778 -10.82 -8.62 -28.58
CA ASN A 778 -10.37 -10.00 -28.77
C ASN A 778 -11.14 -10.67 -29.91
N GLU A 779 -12.47 -10.62 -29.85
CA GLU A 779 -13.33 -11.25 -30.85
C GLU A 779 -13.10 -10.67 -32.25
N ALA A 780 -12.98 -9.35 -32.33
CA ALA A 780 -12.66 -8.66 -33.57
C ALA A 780 -11.26 -9.00 -34.09
N ALA A 781 -10.26 -9.20 -33.23
CA ALA A 781 -8.92 -9.61 -33.65
C ALA A 781 -8.93 -11.02 -34.27
N ILE A 782 -9.60 -11.97 -33.62
CA ILE A 782 -9.71 -13.36 -34.10
C ILE A 782 -10.48 -13.42 -35.43
N ALA A 783 -11.61 -12.70 -35.52
CA ALA A 783 -12.37 -12.62 -36.76
C ALA A 783 -11.60 -11.90 -37.88
N ALA A 784 -10.86 -10.85 -37.56
CA ALA A 784 -10.02 -10.14 -38.53
C ALA A 784 -8.87 -11.00 -39.06
N LEU A 785 -8.25 -11.83 -38.21
CA LEU A 785 -7.29 -12.85 -38.64
C LEU A 785 -7.93 -13.80 -39.64
N ALA A 786 -9.05 -14.42 -39.26
CA ALA A 786 -9.74 -15.40 -40.10
C ALA A 786 -10.26 -14.83 -41.43
N LEU A 787 -10.48 -13.51 -41.52
CA LEU A 787 -10.89 -12.80 -42.73
C LEU A 787 -9.75 -12.09 -43.47
N HIS A 788 -8.51 -12.26 -43.02
CA HIS A 788 -7.33 -11.64 -43.64
C HIS A 788 -7.38 -10.10 -43.64
N LYS A 789 -8.06 -9.51 -42.64
CA LYS A 789 -8.18 -8.06 -42.44
C LYS A 789 -7.07 -7.57 -41.49
N TRP A 790 -5.85 -7.49 -41.99
CA TRP A 790 -4.63 -7.26 -41.19
C TRP A 790 -4.61 -5.95 -40.41
N ASP A 791 -5.11 -4.86 -40.97
CA ASP A 791 -5.15 -3.56 -40.28
C ASP A 791 -6.17 -3.56 -39.13
N VAL A 792 -7.30 -4.22 -39.36
CA VAL A 792 -8.32 -4.45 -38.33
C VAL A 792 -7.74 -5.32 -37.22
N TYR A 793 -7.04 -6.40 -37.55
CA TYR A 793 -6.33 -7.22 -36.56
C TYR A 793 -5.33 -6.40 -35.75
N ARG A 794 -4.41 -5.68 -36.41
CA ARG A 794 -3.36 -4.90 -35.72
C ARG A 794 -3.95 -3.87 -34.74
N TYR A 795 -5.00 -3.16 -35.16
CA TYR A 795 -5.70 -2.23 -34.29
C TYR A 795 -6.31 -2.95 -33.07
N ASN A 796 -7.06 -4.02 -33.32
CA ASN A 796 -7.79 -4.75 -32.29
C ASN A 796 -6.85 -5.48 -31.32
N ASN A 797 -5.79 -6.11 -31.82
CA ASN A 797 -4.78 -6.79 -31.02
C ASN A 797 -4.02 -5.80 -30.13
N LYS A 798 -3.69 -4.60 -30.63
CA LYS A 798 -3.07 -3.53 -29.84
C LYS A 798 -3.99 -3.02 -28.72
N VAL A 799 -5.29 -2.85 -29.01
CA VAL A 799 -6.28 -2.44 -28.00
C VAL A 799 -6.47 -3.55 -26.96
N TYR A 800 -6.63 -4.80 -27.41
CA TYR A 800 -6.78 -5.97 -26.55
C TYR A 800 -5.57 -6.16 -25.64
N THR A 801 -4.36 -6.27 -26.18
CA THR A 801 -3.13 -6.46 -25.37
C THR A 801 -2.90 -5.32 -24.39
N LYS A 802 -3.19 -4.07 -24.77
CA LYS A 802 -3.12 -2.92 -23.86
C LYS A 802 -4.13 -3.04 -22.71
N LEU A 803 -5.40 -3.27 -23.03
CA LEU A 803 -6.45 -3.39 -22.03
C LEU A 803 -6.29 -4.65 -21.18
N PHE A 804 -5.76 -5.73 -21.74
CA PHE A 804 -5.50 -6.99 -21.05
C PHE A 804 -4.42 -6.77 -19.98
N ARG A 805 -3.36 -6.03 -20.31
CA ARG A 805 -2.35 -5.58 -19.33
C ARG A 805 -2.95 -4.71 -18.22
N GLU A 806 -3.92 -3.84 -18.55
CA GLU A 806 -4.58 -2.92 -17.60
C GLU A 806 -5.66 -3.61 -16.74
N ALA A 807 -6.45 -4.54 -17.29
CA ALA A 807 -7.57 -5.21 -16.63
C ALA A 807 -7.12 -6.34 -15.71
N SER A 808 -6.04 -7.04 -16.06
CA SER A 808 -5.41 -8.04 -15.20
C SER A 808 -4.53 -7.40 -14.11
N ALA A 809 -4.42 -6.06 -14.06
CA ALA A 809 -3.66 -5.35 -13.05
C ALA A 809 -4.37 -5.41 -11.68
N ASP A 810 -3.61 -5.76 -10.64
CA ASP A 810 -4.09 -5.73 -9.27
C ASP A 810 -4.58 -4.30 -8.92
N SER A 811 -5.89 -4.14 -8.76
CA SER A 811 -6.56 -2.85 -8.54
C SER A 811 -6.21 -2.18 -7.20
N SER A 812 -5.53 -2.92 -6.30
CA SER A 812 -4.97 -2.36 -5.07
C SER A 812 -3.84 -1.34 -5.33
N LEU A 813 -3.10 -1.50 -6.43
CA LEU A 813 -1.91 -0.72 -6.73
C LEU A 813 -2.23 0.69 -7.28
N PRO A 814 -3.14 0.89 -8.25
CA PRO A 814 -3.57 2.23 -8.66
C PRO A 814 -4.24 3.02 -7.53
N GLU A 815 -4.95 2.34 -6.63
CA GLU A 815 -5.58 2.94 -5.45
C GLU A 815 -4.50 3.36 -4.42
N TYR A 816 -3.52 2.49 -4.12
CA TYR A 816 -2.35 2.82 -3.31
C TYR A 816 -1.53 3.98 -3.89
N VAL A 817 -1.30 3.98 -5.21
CA VAL A 817 -0.58 5.05 -5.92
C VAL A 817 -1.34 6.37 -5.89
N ARG A 818 -2.68 6.36 -6.04
CA ARG A 818 -3.51 7.57 -5.84
C ARG A 818 -3.49 8.04 -4.40
N THR A 819 -3.51 7.14 -3.42
CA THR A 819 -3.44 7.50 -2.00
C THR A 819 -2.05 8.04 -1.63
N MET A 820 -0.98 7.51 -2.22
CA MET A 820 0.39 8.02 -2.08
C MET A 820 0.56 9.37 -2.77
N GLN A 821 0.03 9.55 -3.98
CA GLN A 821 0.03 10.84 -4.70
C GLN A 821 -0.78 11.90 -3.94
N ARG A 822 -1.94 11.54 -3.36
CA ARG A 822 -2.71 12.43 -2.47
C ARG A 822 -1.95 12.78 -1.20
N SER A 823 -1.23 11.82 -0.61
CA SER A 823 -0.36 12.07 0.55
C SER A 823 0.78 13.04 0.18
N GLN A 824 1.39 12.89 -1.00
CA GLN A 824 2.41 13.81 -1.50
C GLN A 824 1.86 15.22 -1.75
N THR A 825 0.71 15.36 -2.44
CA THR A 825 0.13 16.69 -2.69
C THR A 825 -0.23 17.39 -1.38
N ASN A 826 -0.72 16.66 -0.37
CA ASN A 826 -1.03 17.22 0.94
C ASN A 826 0.24 17.68 1.68
N LYS A 827 1.35 16.94 1.56
CA LYS A 827 2.64 17.36 2.13
C LYS A 827 3.19 18.61 1.43
N THR A 828 3.10 18.71 0.11
CA THR A 828 3.55 19.91 -0.63
C THR A 828 2.71 21.13 -0.28
N VAL A 829 1.39 20.99 -0.13
CA VAL A 829 0.50 22.10 0.26
C VAL A 829 0.77 22.58 1.68
N ALA A 830 0.99 21.65 2.64
CA ALA A 830 1.33 22.02 4.01
C ALA A 830 2.65 22.81 4.08
N VAL A 831 3.64 22.46 3.26
CA VAL A 831 4.93 23.17 3.19
C VAL A 831 4.77 24.55 2.54
N VAL A 832 4.00 24.67 1.46
CA VAL A 832 3.71 25.98 0.84
C VAL A 832 3.02 26.92 1.82
N LEU A 833 2.05 26.40 2.60
CA LEU A 833 1.39 27.17 3.66
C LEU A 833 2.35 27.60 4.77
N LEU A 834 3.27 26.73 5.19
CA LEU A 834 4.29 27.06 6.19
C LEU A 834 5.23 28.17 5.70
N VAL A 835 5.66 28.11 4.43
CA VAL A 835 6.52 29.14 3.81
C VAL A 835 5.77 30.48 3.70
N ILE A 836 4.49 30.47 3.30
CA ILE A 836 3.67 31.70 3.22
C ILE A 836 3.47 32.31 4.62
N LEU A 837 3.18 31.50 5.63
CA LEU A 837 3.00 31.97 7.01
C LEU A 837 4.26 32.68 7.51
N LEU A 838 5.44 32.14 7.23
CA LEU A 838 6.73 32.72 7.62
C LEU A 838 7.04 34.04 6.90
N ILE A 839 6.63 34.19 5.64
CA ILE A 839 6.80 35.45 4.88
C ILE A 839 5.91 36.57 5.45
N ILE A 840 4.71 36.25 5.95
CA ILE A 840 3.73 37.23 6.47
C ILE A 840 4.14 37.80 7.84
N ILE A 841 4.97 37.09 8.61
CA ILE A 841 5.44 37.57 9.93
C ILE A 841 6.30 38.85 9.80
N PHE A 842 6.99 39.03 8.67
CA PHE A 842 7.93 40.13 8.46
C PHE A 842 7.26 41.52 8.31
N PRO A 843 6.27 41.73 7.42
CA PRO A 843 5.55 43.01 7.31
C PRO A 843 4.79 43.39 8.58
N ALA A 844 4.18 42.41 9.27
CA ALA A 844 3.38 42.64 10.46
C ALA A 844 4.23 43.15 11.64
N TYR A 845 5.46 42.64 11.78
CA TYR A 845 6.36 43.04 12.86
C TYR A 845 7.04 44.40 12.60
N TYR A 846 7.39 44.72 11.35
CA TYR A 846 8.00 46.00 10.98
C TYR A 846 7.05 47.20 11.20
N PHE A 847 5.75 47.01 10.95
CA PHE A 847 4.73 48.03 11.15
C PHE A 847 4.53 48.42 12.64
N LEU A 848 4.72 47.49 13.58
CA LEU A 848 4.58 47.73 15.02
C LEU A 848 5.77 48.48 15.63
N TYR A 849 6.98 48.28 15.10
CA TYR A 849 8.21 48.94 15.58
C TYR A 849 8.21 50.47 15.32
N TYR A 850 7.70 50.91 14.17
CA TYR A 850 7.78 52.32 13.75
C TYR A 850 6.86 53.26 14.54
N ARG A 851 5.70 52.78 14.98
CA ARG A 851 4.69 53.56 15.72
C ARG A 851 5.06 53.81 17.20
N HIS A 852 5.89 52.96 17.80
CA HIS A 852 6.30 53.02 19.21
C HIS A 852 7.43 54.05 19.47
N LYS A 853 8.27 54.35 18.47
CA LYS A 853 9.48 55.17 18.63
C LYS A 853 9.23 56.69 18.79
N LEU A 854 8.09 57.22 18.33
CA LEU A 854 7.82 58.67 18.25
C LEU A 854 7.18 59.30 19.51
N ASN A 855 6.32 58.60 20.26
CA ASN A 855 5.67 59.13 21.49
C ASN A 855 6.52 58.96 22.77
N TYR A 856 7.64 58.23 22.69
CA TYR A 856 8.39 57.71 23.84
C TYR A 856 9.51 58.65 24.35
N SER A 857 9.90 59.68 23.58
CA SER A 857 11.09 60.50 23.87
C SER A 857 10.90 61.67 24.85
N PHE A 858 9.67 62.09 25.20
CA PHE A 858 9.42 63.30 26.03
C PHE A 858 9.01 63.01 27.50
N CYS A 859 8.63 61.77 27.88
CA CYS A 859 8.23 61.40 29.26
C CYS A 859 9.41 60.97 30.16
N VAL A 860 10.61 60.85 29.59
CA VAL A 860 11.73 60.13 30.21
C VAL A 860 12.57 61.00 31.15
N ASP A 861 12.68 62.32 30.99
CA ASP A 861 13.57 63.09 31.87
C ASP A 861 13.12 63.31 33.33
N ARG A 862 11.84 63.14 33.69
CA ARG A 862 11.34 63.39 35.08
C ARG A 862 11.27 62.16 36.00
N VAL A 863 11.34 60.92 35.48
CA VAL A 863 11.23 59.70 36.30
C VAL A 863 12.57 59.28 36.94
N ASN A 864 13.69 59.94 36.59
CA ASN A 864 15.04 59.54 37.02
C ASN A 864 15.32 59.96 38.46
N GLN A 865 14.81 61.13 38.87
CA GLN A 865 15.02 61.68 40.21
C GLN A 865 14.27 60.93 41.33
N MET A 866 13.17 60.22 41.03
CA MET A 866 12.41 59.41 42.01
C MET A 866 13.03 58.02 42.25
N ASN A 867 13.88 57.58 41.33
CA ASN A 867 14.36 56.23 41.18
C ASN A 867 15.67 55.96 41.96
N ASP A 868 16.48 56.99 42.17
CA ASP A 868 17.72 56.92 42.96
C ASP A 868 17.44 56.71 44.47
N LEU A 869 16.25 57.09 44.95
CA LEU A 869 15.86 56.92 46.36
C LEU A 869 15.46 55.47 46.71
N LEU A 870 14.86 54.74 45.75
CA LEU A 870 14.36 53.37 45.87
C LEU A 870 15.43 52.27 45.96
N LEU A 871 16.64 52.55 45.47
CA LEU A 871 17.74 51.57 45.35
C LEU A 871 18.81 51.68 46.44
N SER A 872 18.60 52.50 47.46
CA SER A 872 19.52 52.62 48.59
C SER A 872 19.41 51.40 49.55
N ASP A 873 20.53 50.96 50.16
CA ASP A 873 20.65 49.78 51.06
C ASP A 873 20.05 50.01 52.46
N VAL A 874 18.82 50.52 52.48
CA VAL A 874 18.05 50.80 53.68
C VAL A 874 16.84 49.87 53.73
N SER A 875 16.36 49.53 54.92
CA SER A 875 15.22 48.62 55.07
C SER A 875 14.00 49.13 54.31
N ASP A 876 13.15 48.19 53.86
CA ASP A 876 11.99 48.49 53.01
C ASP A 876 11.00 49.49 53.66
N GLU A 877 11.09 49.74 54.98
CA GLU A 877 10.32 50.75 55.73
C GLU A 877 10.83 52.20 55.58
N LYS A 878 12.14 52.43 55.38
CA LYS A 878 12.73 53.78 55.24
C LYS A 878 12.59 54.35 53.82
N LYS A 879 12.36 53.50 52.82
CA LYS A 879 12.20 53.84 51.39
C LYS A 879 10.85 54.51 51.07
N LEU A 880 9.85 54.35 51.92
CA LEU A 880 8.48 54.84 51.70
C LEU A 880 8.32 56.37 51.87
N TYR A 881 9.03 57.00 52.83
CA TYR A 881 8.81 58.40 53.25
C TYR A 881 9.30 59.49 52.27
N GLY A 882 10.23 59.19 51.35
CA GLY A 882 10.85 60.21 50.48
C GLY A 882 10.24 60.36 49.07
N ILE A 883 9.32 59.49 48.68
CA ILE A 883 8.77 59.41 47.32
C ILE A 883 7.59 60.38 47.10
N GLU A 884 6.89 60.81 48.15
CA GLU A 884 5.70 61.69 48.07
C GLU A 884 5.97 63.13 47.57
N ARG A 885 7.21 63.65 47.65
CA ARG A 885 7.53 65.08 47.41
C ARG A 885 7.70 65.49 45.93
N LEU A 886 7.71 64.55 44.97
CA LEU A 886 8.21 64.76 43.58
C LEU A 886 7.13 64.78 42.45
N ASN A 887 5.82 64.76 42.73
CA ASN A 887 4.76 64.33 41.78
C ASN A 887 3.84 65.46 41.17
N ASP A 888 4.12 66.03 39.95
CA ASP A 888 3.18 66.92 39.17
C ASP A 888 3.44 66.97 37.63
N PHE A 889 2.44 66.70 36.76
CA PHE A 889 2.62 66.46 35.30
C PHE A 889 1.62 67.15 34.32
N LYS A 890 0.85 68.18 34.73
CA LYS A 890 -0.32 68.71 33.98
C LYS A 890 -0.12 69.46 32.64
N LYS A 891 1.09 69.84 32.21
CA LYS A 891 1.31 70.78 31.07
C LYS A 891 1.54 70.15 29.68
N PHE A 892 1.70 68.83 29.56
CA PHE A 892 2.11 68.21 28.31
C PHE A 892 0.95 67.55 27.55
N ASN A 893 0.99 67.58 26.20
CA ASN A 893 0.01 66.98 25.27
C ASN A 893 0.29 65.47 25.08
N ILE A 894 0.28 64.81 26.22
CA ILE A 894 0.40 63.39 26.46
C ILE A 894 -1.03 62.98 26.85
N SER A 895 -1.56 61.81 26.48
CA SER A 895 -2.98 61.54 26.78
C SER A 895 -3.25 61.67 28.28
N GLU A 896 -4.48 62.03 28.73
CA GLU A 896 -4.85 62.02 30.16
C GLU A 896 -4.40 60.71 30.86
N HIS A 897 -4.32 59.62 30.09
CA HIS A 897 -3.78 58.31 30.48
C HIS A 897 -2.29 58.33 30.82
N GLN A 898 -1.44 59.10 30.15
CA GLN A 898 0.00 59.16 30.45
C GLN A 898 0.29 60.08 31.65
N LYS A 899 -0.55 61.10 31.93
CA LYS A 899 -0.54 61.86 33.19
C LYS A 899 -1.07 61.03 34.37
N GLN A 900 -2.10 60.23 34.14
CA GLN A 900 -2.53 59.20 35.09
C GLN A 900 -1.47 58.12 35.29
N THR A 901 -0.72 57.72 34.25
CA THR A 901 0.32 56.69 34.34
C THR A 901 1.48 57.13 35.23
N LEU A 902 1.94 58.39 35.16
CA LEU A 902 3.02 58.87 36.05
C LEU A 902 2.56 59.06 37.51
N ASN A 903 1.36 59.58 37.75
CA ASN A 903 0.82 59.67 39.11
C ASN A 903 0.50 58.28 39.70
N GLU A 904 0.07 57.30 38.89
CA GLU A 904 -0.12 55.89 39.29
C GLU A 904 1.19 55.17 39.58
N ILE A 905 2.27 55.47 38.83
CA ILE A 905 3.58 54.86 39.06
C ILE A 905 4.02 55.15 40.49
N VAL A 906 3.97 56.42 40.91
CA VAL A 906 4.33 56.87 42.27
C VAL A 906 3.45 56.20 43.34
N GLY A 907 2.14 56.09 43.11
CA GLY A 907 1.21 55.43 44.04
C GLY A 907 1.20 53.89 44.00
N LYS A 908 1.88 53.25 43.04
CA LYS A 908 2.08 51.78 42.94
C LYS A 908 3.35 51.32 43.66
N ILE A 909 4.34 52.21 43.80
CA ILE A 909 5.57 51.94 44.54
C ILE A 909 5.26 51.62 46.00
N GLU A 910 4.47 52.49 46.63
CA GLU A 910 4.18 52.43 48.06
C GLU A 910 3.35 51.20 48.45
N ARG A 911 2.45 50.76 47.58
CA ARG A 911 1.61 49.57 47.82
C ARG A 911 2.31 48.24 47.57
N ALA A 912 3.28 48.17 46.66
CA ALA A 912 3.93 46.92 46.33
C ALA A 912 5.01 46.49 47.34
N LEU A 913 5.67 47.44 48.01
CA LEU A 913 6.64 47.18 49.10
C LEU A 913 6.02 46.38 50.25
N TYR A 914 4.75 46.63 50.58
CA TYR A 914 4.02 45.87 51.61
C TYR A 914 3.59 44.45 51.18
N ASP A 915 3.31 44.22 49.89
CA ASP A 915 2.61 43.02 49.40
C ASP A 915 3.55 41.86 48.98
N THR A 916 4.86 42.12 48.86
CA THR A 916 5.81 41.16 48.28
C THR A 916 6.47 40.23 49.32
N ILE A 917 6.66 40.70 50.55
CA ILE A 917 7.41 39.98 51.60
C ILE A 917 6.73 38.66 52.01
N GLU A 918 5.43 38.52 51.79
CA GLU A 918 4.62 37.35 52.22
C GLU A 918 4.33 36.32 51.09
N ARG A 919 4.38 36.70 49.80
CA ARG A 919 3.84 35.87 48.68
C ARG A 919 4.83 34.98 47.93
N VAL A 920 6.15 35.23 48.01
CA VAL A 920 7.14 34.62 47.07
C VAL A 920 7.62 33.22 47.50
N THR A 921 7.65 32.90 48.80
CA THR A 921 8.11 31.60 49.33
C THR A 921 7.10 30.46 49.16
N ASP A 922 5.79 30.76 49.19
CA ASP A 922 4.74 29.72 49.06
C ASP A 922 4.47 29.29 47.60
N GLN A 923 4.68 30.18 46.62
CA GLN A 923 4.29 29.92 45.23
C GLN A 923 5.30 29.07 44.45
N ALA A 924 6.60 29.12 44.80
CA ALA A 924 7.63 28.32 44.12
C ALA A 924 7.49 26.81 44.41
N THR A 925 7.22 26.46 45.68
CA THR A 925 7.04 25.08 46.15
C THR A 925 5.81 24.42 45.50
N GLN A 926 4.72 25.17 45.32
CA GLN A 926 3.50 24.68 44.69
C GLN A 926 3.65 24.40 43.18
N MET A 927 4.45 25.20 42.46
CA MET A 927 4.68 24.99 41.03
C MET A 927 5.52 23.74 40.73
N GLU A 928 6.55 23.47 41.56
CA GLU A 928 7.42 22.31 41.38
C GLU A 928 6.63 21.01 41.59
N LEU A 929 5.82 20.94 42.64
CA LEU A 929 4.90 19.82 42.90
C LEU A 929 3.93 19.57 41.74
N LYS A 930 3.41 20.62 41.10
CA LYS A 930 2.49 20.48 39.95
C LYS A 930 3.18 20.04 38.66
N ARG A 931 4.42 20.46 38.42
CA ARG A 931 5.19 20.01 37.24
C ARG A 931 5.54 18.53 37.35
N ASP A 932 5.84 18.05 38.54
CA ASP A 932 6.06 16.63 38.79
C ASP A 932 4.78 15.82 38.65
N GLU A 933 3.63 16.36 39.09
CA GLU A 933 2.32 15.75 38.87
C GLU A 933 1.98 15.62 37.36
N LEU A 934 2.23 16.65 36.56
CA LEU A 934 2.01 16.61 35.10
C LEU A 934 2.90 15.56 34.42
N ARG A 935 4.20 15.53 34.73
CA ARG A 935 5.14 14.55 34.17
C ARG A 935 4.72 13.13 34.52
N ARG A 936 4.27 12.90 35.76
CA ARG A 936 3.73 11.61 36.19
C ARG A 936 2.52 11.19 35.37
N LEU A 937 1.56 12.10 35.12
CA LEU A 937 0.35 11.80 34.34
C LEU A 937 0.66 11.50 32.87
N GLN A 938 1.59 12.25 32.25
CA GLN A 938 2.04 12.00 30.88
C GLN A 938 2.72 10.63 30.75
N MET A 939 3.62 10.29 31.67
CA MET A 939 4.26 8.97 31.67
C MET A 939 3.25 7.83 31.86
N GLU A 940 2.18 8.05 32.64
CA GLU A 940 1.10 7.06 32.82
C GLU A 940 0.28 6.89 31.54
N ASP A 941 -0.05 7.97 30.83
CA ASP A 941 -0.79 7.92 29.56
C ASP A 941 0.05 7.29 28.44
N ASP A 942 1.31 7.68 28.28
CA ASP A 942 2.22 7.11 27.29
C ASP A 942 2.41 5.60 27.49
N ARG A 943 2.58 5.17 28.75
CA ARG A 943 2.68 3.74 29.09
C ARG A 943 1.40 2.98 28.71
N LEU A 944 0.22 3.55 28.98
CA LEU A 944 -1.06 2.94 28.62
C LEU A 944 -1.30 2.96 27.11
N HIS A 945 -0.88 4.00 26.41
CA HIS A 945 -0.96 4.09 24.95
C HIS A 945 -0.14 2.99 24.29
N VAL A 946 1.13 2.83 24.69
CA VAL A 946 2.01 1.76 24.18
C VAL A 946 1.41 0.39 24.49
N SER A 947 0.98 0.14 25.72
CA SER A 947 0.34 -1.14 26.10
C SER A 947 -0.91 -1.40 25.24
N ASN A 948 -1.79 -0.42 25.07
CA ASN A 948 -2.99 -0.54 24.23
C ASN A 948 -2.67 -0.86 22.76
N SER A 949 -1.65 -0.21 22.20
CA SER A 949 -1.21 -0.46 20.82
C SER A 949 -0.60 -1.86 20.63
N VAL A 950 0.20 -2.32 21.59
CA VAL A 950 0.76 -3.68 21.56
C VAL A 950 -0.35 -4.72 21.66
N LEU A 951 -1.31 -4.54 22.57
CA LEU A 951 -2.46 -5.44 22.70
C LEU A 951 -3.35 -5.47 21.46
N ASP A 952 -3.56 -4.34 20.79
CA ASP A 952 -4.29 -4.27 19.52
C ASP A 952 -3.61 -5.10 18.42
N ASN A 953 -2.28 -5.02 18.32
CA ASN A 953 -1.50 -5.82 17.38
C ASN A 953 -1.57 -7.30 17.73
N CYS A 954 -1.36 -7.67 18.99
CA CYS A 954 -1.44 -9.08 19.43
C CYS A 954 -2.81 -9.70 19.15
N LEU A 955 -3.91 -8.99 19.43
CA LEU A 955 -5.27 -9.47 19.17
C LEU A 955 -5.57 -9.58 17.67
N SER A 956 -5.03 -8.66 16.85
CA SER A 956 -5.15 -8.72 15.38
C SER A 956 -4.39 -9.91 14.80
N THR A 957 -3.15 -10.14 15.26
CA THR A 957 -2.35 -11.30 14.86
C THR A 957 -3.00 -12.60 15.29
N LEU A 958 -3.47 -12.71 16.54
CA LEU A 958 -4.27 -13.86 17.01
C LEU A 958 -5.44 -14.12 16.05
N LYS A 959 -6.23 -13.08 15.71
CA LYS A 959 -7.33 -13.24 14.77
C LYS A 959 -6.86 -13.77 13.40
N HIS A 960 -5.89 -13.12 12.76
CA HIS A 960 -5.50 -13.47 11.40
C HIS A 960 -4.80 -14.83 11.29
N GLU A 961 -3.97 -15.14 12.28
CA GLU A 961 -3.16 -16.37 12.29
C GLU A 961 -3.90 -17.57 12.86
N THR A 962 -5.02 -17.41 13.59
CA THR A 962 -5.68 -18.55 14.26
C THR A 962 -7.11 -18.84 13.79
N MET A 963 -7.71 -17.99 12.94
CA MET A 963 -9.14 -18.07 12.55
C MET A 963 -9.50 -19.22 11.59
N TYR A 964 -8.53 -19.74 10.82
CA TYR A 964 -8.78 -20.82 9.85
C TYR A 964 -8.78 -22.23 10.48
N TYR A 965 -8.00 -22.44 11.54
CA TYR A 965 -7.72 -23.76 12.09
C TYR A 965 -8.96 -24.51 12.57
N PRO A 966 -9.88 -23.92 13.35
CA PRO A 966 -11.07 -24.65 13.83
C PRO A 966 -11.97 -25.11 12.69
N SER A 967 -12.21 -24.26 11.68
CA SER A 967 -12.96 -24.65 10.47
C SER A 967 -12.30 -25.82 9.73
N ARG A 968 -10.96 -25.86 9.71
CA ARG A 968 -10.20 -26.94 9.08
C ARG A 968 -10.22 -28.23 9.89
N ILE A 969 -10.12 -28.16 11.22
CA ILE A 969 -10.28 -29.31 12.13
C ILE A 969 -11.67 -29.91 11.93
N ARG A 970 -12.72 -29.07 11.91
CA ARG A 970 -14.10 -29.53 11.71
C ARG A 970 -14.32 -30.28 10.40
N GLN A 971 -13.66 -29.87 9.32
CA GLN A 971 -13.74 -30.54 8.02
C GLN A 971 -13.07 -31.92 8.00
N LEU A 972 -12.08 -32.15 8.87
CA LEU A 972 -11.34 -33.40 8.93
C LEU A 972 -11.99 -34.41 9.87
N VAL A 973 -12.80 -33.96 10.83
CA VAL A 973 -13.59 -34.80 11.73
C VAL A 973 -14.77 -35.41 10.95
N ASP A 974 -14.58 -36.63 10.48
CA ASP A 974 -15.58 -37.41 9.73
C ASP A 974 -16.09 -38.66 10.49
N GLY A 975 -15.69 -38.82 11.77
CA GLY A 975 -16.01 -39.97 12.60
C GLY A 975 -15.10 -41.19 12.39
N THR A 976 -14.07 -41.09 11.52
CA THR A 976 -13.17 -42.20 11.22
C THR A 976 -11.70 -41.89 11.51
N ASP A 977 -10.91 -42.93 11.75
CA ASP A 977 -9.47 -42.79 12.06
C ASP A 977 -8.62 -42.37 10.85
N LYS A 978 -9.20 -42.30 9.64
CA LYS A 978 -8.46 -42.01 8.39
C LYS A 978 -7.74 -40.67 8.42
N ASN A 979 -8.32 -39.66 9.06
CA ASN A 979 -7.78 -38.31 9.13
C ASN A 979 -7.18 -37.98 10.51
N LEU A 980 -7.13 -38.93 11.44
CA LEU A 980 -6.76 -38.70 12.84
C LEU A 980 -5.35 -38.11 13.01
N ASN A 981 -4.39 -38.55 12.19
CA ASN A 981 -3.03 -37.97 12.21
C ASN A 981 -3.02 -36.51 11.76
N GLY A 982 -3.80 -36.16 10.72
CA GLY A 982 -3.90 -34.79 10.22
C GLY A 982 -4.64 -33.86 11.18
N ILE A 983 -5.67 -34.38 11.86
CA ILE A 983 -6.34 -33.67 12.96
C ILE A 983 -5.34 -33.40 14.09
N SER A 984 -4.58 -34.41 14.52
CA SER A 984 -3.61 -34.28 15.62
C SER A 984 -2.49 -33.28 15.34
N GLU A 985 -1.93 -33.29 14.14
CA GLU A 985 -0.90 -32.32 13.74
C GLU A 985 -1.44 -30.88 13.74
N LEU A 986 -2.63 -30.69 13.19
CA LEU A 986 -3.25 -29.37 13.04
C LEU A 986 -3.73 -28.80 14.39
N THR A 987 -4.26 -29.64 15.28
CA THR A 987 -4.65 -29.26 16.64
C THR A 987 -3.44 -28.93 17.51
N LYS A 988 -2.34 -29.70 17.44
CA LYS A 988 -1.08 -29.39 18.16
C LYS A 988 -0.46 -28.08 17.70
N TYR A 989 -0.46 -27.84 16.39
CA TYR A 989 0.01 -26.58 15.83
C TYR A 989 -0.87 -25.40 16.26
N TYR A 990 -2.19 -25.58 16.22
CA TYR A 990 -3.15 -24.59 16.68
C TYR A 990 -2.94 -24.26 18.17
N TYR A 991 -2.77 -25.27 19.02
CA TYR A 991 -2.49 -25.11 20.45
C TYR A 991 -1.20 -24.31 20.69
N ALA A 992 -0.08 -24.71 20.07
CA ALA A 992 1.21 -24.05 20.25
C ALA A 992 1.15 -22.58 19.81
N LEU A 993 0.54 -22.31 18.66
CA LEU A 993 0.39 -20.95 18.13
C LEU A 993 -0.49 -20.09 19.04
N TYR A 994 -1.65 -20.61 19.45
CA TYR A 994 -2.61 -19.90 20.29
C TYR A 994 -2.02 -19.60 21.68
N GLN A 995 -1.31 -20.57 22.27
CA GLN A 995 -0.64 -20.42 23.57
C GLN A 995 0.46 -19.35 23.51
N ILE A 996 1.38 -19.44 22.53
CA ILE A 996 2.49 -18.48 22.39
C ILE A 996 1.94 -17.06 22.26
N LEU A 997 0.99 -16.86 21.35
CA LEU A 997 0.44 -15.54 21.08
C LEU A 997 -0.37 -14.99 22.26
N SER A 998 -1.11 -15.84 22.98
CA SER A 998 -1.85 -15.41 24.17
C SER A 998 -0.93 -15.07 25.35
N GLU A 999 0.11 -15.88 25.59
CA GLU A 999 1.11 -15.59 26.63
C GLU A 999 1.86 -14.28 26.36
N GLN A 1000 2.22 -14.02 25.10
CA GLN A 1000 2.86 -12.76 24.70
C GLN A 1000 1.91 -11.58 24.95
N ALA A 1001 0.63 -11.70 24.61
CA ALA A 1001 -0.36 -10.66 24.90
C ALA A 1001 -0.49 -10.39 26.41
N MET A 1002 -0.54 -11.44 27.23
CA MET A 1002 -0.66 -11.35 28.69
C MET A 1002 0.55 -10.67 29.36
N ARG A 1003 1.77 -10.92 28.88
CA ARG A 1003 2.99 -10.29 29.43
C ARG A 1003 3.05 -8.77 29.21
N GLN A 1004 2.26 -8.24 28.27
CA GLN A 1004 2.24 -6.81 27.91
C GLN A 1004 1.19 -6.00 28.68
N ILE A 1005 0.54 -6.62 29.66
CA ILE A 1005 -0.55 -6.04 30.46
C ILE A 1005 0.02 -5.51 31.80
N PRO A 1006 0.24 -4.18 31.96
CA PRO A 1006 0.80 -3.61 33.20
C PRO A 1006 -0.26 -3.52 34.32
N PRO A 1007 0.02 -3.75 35.60
CA PRO A 1007 -1.01 -3.65 36.66
C PRO A 1007 -1.70 -2.27 36.65
N ILE A 1008 -3.05 -2.23 36.66
CA ILE A 1008 -3.77 -0.95 36.64
C ILE A 1008 -3.79 -0.37 38.05
N ARG A 1009 -3.56 0.94 38.14
CA ARG A 1009 -3.70 1.69 39.39
C ARG A 1009 -5.18 1.93 39.68
N LEU A 1010 -5.59 1.58 40.90
CA LEU A 1010 -6.96 1.73 41.35
C LEU A 1010 -7.30 3.21 41.58
N ASP A 1011 -8.32 3.71 40.87
CA ASP A 1011 -8.85 5.06 40.95
C ASP A 1011 -10.40 5.09 40.86
N ASN A 1012 -10.99 6.22 41.25
CA ASN A 1012 -12.44 6.41 41.27
C ASN A 1012 -13.08 6.29 39.86
N GLU A 1013 -12.33 6.60 38.80
CA GLU A 1013 -12.80 6.55 37.41
C GLU A 1013 -13.29 5.16 36.99
N MET A 1014 -12.73 4.09 37.53
CA MET A 1014 -13.21 2.72 37.26
C MET A 1014 -14.62 2.49 37.82
N VAL A 1015 -14.91 3.01 39.01
CA VAL A 1015 -16.22 2.92 39.65
C VAL A 1015 -17.24 3.75 38.86
N VAL A 1016 -16.85 4.96 38.44
CA VAL A 1016 -17.66 5.82 37.56
C VAL A 1016 -17.99 5.08 36.26
N TYR A 1017 -17.00 4.45 35.64
CA TYR A 1017 -17.19 3.74 34.38
C TYR A 1017 -18.09 2.51 34.54
N LEU A 1018 -17.93 1.74 35.62
CA LEU A 1018 -18.82 0.63 35.96
C LEU A 1018 -20.28 1.08 36.02
N PHE A 1019 -20.56 2.17 36.73
CA PHE A 1019 -21.94 2.68 36.85
C PHE A 1019 -22.45 3.36 35.57
N ASP A 1020 -21.59 3.95 34.74
CA ASP A 1020 -21.97 4.43 33.40
C ASP A 1020 -22.41 3.27 32.50
N ILE A 1021 -21.69 2.14 32.57
CA ILE A 1021 -22.07 0.92 31.85
C ILE A 1021 -23.41 0.39 32.37
N LEU A 1022 -23.58 0.25 33.69
CA LEU A 1022 -24.85 -0.22 34.28
C LEU A 1022 -26.02 0.72 33.93
N ARG A 1023 -25.80 2.04 33.94
CA ARG A 1023 -26.79 3.02 33.49
C ARG A 1023 -27.18 2.78 32.03
N LYS A 1024 -26.21 2.58 31.14
CA LYS A 1024 -26.47 2.29 29.72
C LYS A 1024 -27.23 0.97 29.53
N MET A 1025 -26.89 -0.04 30.32
CA MET A 1025 -27.59 -1.33 30.33
C MET A 1025 -29.05 -1.21 30.81
N ASN A 1026 -29.33 -0.24 31.68
CA ASN A 1026 -30.67 0.06 32.18
C ASN A 1026 -31.39 1.13 31.32
N ASN A 1027 -31.19 1.10 29.98
CA ASN A 1027 -31.76 2.06 29.02
C ASN A 1027 -31.48 3.55 29.34
N GLY A 1028 -30.32 3.84 29.93
CA GLY A 1028 -29.92 5.21 30.30
C GLY A 1028 -30.43 5.69 31.65
N ILE A 1029 -31.24 4.88 32.35
CA ILE A 1029 -31.76 5.16 33.68
C ILE A 1029 -30.74 4.72 34.73
N LYS A 1030 -30.39 5.61 35.67
CA LYS A 1030 -29.43 5.29 36.72
C LYS A 1030 -30.05 4.26 37.68
N PRO A 1031 -29.43 3.09 37.91
CA PRO A 1031 -30.01 2.06 38.77
C PRO A 1031 -30.09 2.53 40.23
N VAL A 1032 -31.17 2.14 40.91
CA VAL A 1032 -31.31 2.37 42.35
C VAL A 1032 -30.38 1.40 43.09
N LEU A 1033 -29.55 1.94 43.98
CA LEU A 1033 -28.54 1.17 44.70
C LEU A 1033 -28.94 0.98 46.16
N LYS A 1034 -29.03 -0.27 46.60
CA LYS A 1034 -29.06 -0.62 48.03
C LYS A 1034 -27.64 -1.02 48.44
N VAL A 1035 -27.09 -0.32 49.43
CA VAL A 1035 -25.72 -0.53 49.92
C VAL A 1035 -25.79 -1.18 51.29
N THR A 1036 -25.12 -2.31 51.47
CA THR A 1036 -24.98 -2.97 52.77
C THR A 1036 -23.51 -3.29 53.05
N PRO A 1037 -23.02 -3.02 54.27
CA PRO A 1037 -21.66 -3.42 54.65
C PRO A 1037 -21.59 -4.94 54.70
N LYS A 1038 -20.62 -5.54 53.98
CA LYS A 1038 -20.43 -7.00 53.96
C LYS A 1038 -19.40 -7.44 55.01
N ASN A 1039 -18.32 -6.67 55.15
CA ASN A 1039 -17.30 -6.77 56.21
C ASN A 1039 -16.51 -5.44 56.30
N ALA A 1040 -15.48 -5.35 57.15
CA ALA A 1040 -14.71 -4.10 57.36
C ALA A 1040 -13.96 -3.58 56.11
N ALA A 1041 -13.81 -4.38 55.05
CA ALA A 1041 -13.03 -4.03 53.84
C ALA A 1041 -13.85 -4.01 52.54
N CYS A 1042 -15.05 -4.60 52.51
CA CYS A 1042 -15.90 -4.73 51.33
C CYS A 1042 -17.33 -4.25 51.59
N VAL A 1043 -17.91 -3.62 50.58
CA VAL A 1043 -19.32 -3.24 50.52
C VAL A 1043 -20.06 -4.13 49.52
N SER A 1044 -21.30 -4.46 49.84
CA SER A 1044 -22.23 -5.13 48.91
C SER A 1044 -23.22 -4.12 48.37
N LEU A 1045 -23.30 -4.04 47.04
CA LEU A 1045 -24.18 -3.14 46.32
C LEU A 1045 -25.17 -3.97 45.53
N VAL A 1046 -26.46 -3.73 45.75
CA VAL A 1046 -27.51 -4.33 44.93
C VAL A 1046 -28.08 -3.23 44.05
N ALA A 1047 -27.80 -3.32 42.75
CA ALA A 1047 -28.32 -2.42 41.73
C ALA A 1047 -29.61 -2.99 41.13
N CYS A 1048 -30.71 -2.28 41.32
CA CYS A 1048 -31.99 -2.63 40.70
C CYS A 1048 -32.01 -2.18 39.24
N MET A 1049 -32.11 -3.13 38.31
CA MET A 1049 -32.14 -2.89 36.87
C MET A 1049 -33.56 -3.11 36.35
N GLU A 1050 -34.43 -2.14 36.62
CA GLU A 1050 -35.87 -2.20 36.32
C GLU A 1050 -36.17 -2.45 34.83
N GLN A 1051 -35.29 -1.99 33.93
CA GLN A 1051 -35.47 -2.13 32.48
C GLN A 1051 -34.75 -3.35 31.89
N LEU A 1052 -34.02 -4.13 32.70
CA LEU A 1052 -33.32 -5.33 32.26
C LEU A 1052 -34.09 -6.57 32.72
N VAL A 1053 -34.76 -7.24 31.79
CA VAL A 1053 -35.54 -8.46 32.07
C VAL A 1053 -34.78 -9.68 31.52
N LEU A 1054 -34.34 -10.55 32.43
CA LEU A 1054 -33.61 -11.78 32.10
C LEU A 1054 -34.30 -13.00 32.72
N THR A 1055 -34.21 -14.14 32.05
CA THR A 1055 -34.59 -15.44 32.64
C THR A 1055 -33.58 -15.90 33.68
N GLU A 1056 -33.94 -16.90 34.50
CA GLU A 1056 -33.09 -17.35 35.62
C GLU A 1056 -31.75 -17.90 35.13
N LYS A 1057 -31.80 -18.66 34.04
CA LYS A 1057 -30.61 -19.14 33.33
C LYS A 1057 -29.77 -17.99 32.77
N GLN A 1058 -30.39 -17.01 32.10
CA GLN A 1058 -29.67 -15.86 31.56
C GLN A 1058 -29.06 -14.96 32.65
N ALA A 1059 -29.71 -14.83 33.81
CA ALA A 1059 -29.19 -14.08 34.95
C ALA A 1059 -28.01 -14.83 35.60
N HIS A 1060 -28.09 -16.16 35.69
CA HIS A 1060 -26.97 -16.99 36.15
C HIS A 1060 -25.76 -16.88 35.21
N ASP A 1061 -25.99 -16.97 33.90
CA ASP A 1061 -24.95 -16.95 32.86
C ASP A 1061 -24.47 -15.52 32.51
N LEU A 1062 -24.95 -14.48 33.20
CA LEU A 1062 -24.74 -13.08 32.81
C LEU A 1062 -23.32 -12.57 33.03
N PHE A 1063 -22.63 -13.11 34.04
CA PHE A 1063 -21.26 -12.74 34.37
C PHE A 1063 -20.34 -13.98 34.35
N THR A 1064 -20.73 -15.04 33.65
CA THR A 1064 -19.90 -16.22 33.42
C THR A 1064 -19.01 -16.01 32.18
N PRO A 1065 -18.00 -16.87 31.93
CA PRO A 1065 -17.22 -16.79 30.69
C PRO A 1065 -18.06 -17.00 29.42
N GLU A 1066 -19.24 -17.62 29.54
CA GLU A 1066 -20.15 -17.93 28.44
C GLU A 1066 -20.96 -16.70 27.96
N THR A 1067 -20.87 -15.57 28.67
CA THR A 1067 -21.59 -14.36 28.28
C THR A 1067 -20.98 -13.70 27.04
N CYS A 1068 -21.76 -13.63 25.95
CA CYS A 1068 -21.30 -13.02 24.69
C CYS A 1068 -21.40 -11.47 24.65
N ASN A 1069 -21.86 -10.82 25.72
CA ASN A 1069 -22.08 -9.37 25.77
C ASN A 1069 -20.93 -8.65 26.46
N LEU A 1070 -20.23 -7.84 25.66
CA LEU A 1070 -19.07 -7.03 26.05
C LEU A 1070 -19.30 -6.19 27.31
N GLN A 1071 -20.49 -5.61 27.47
CA GLN A 1071 -20.75 -4.71 28.59
C GLN A 1071 -20.75 -5.49 29.92
N PHE A 1072 -21.25 -6.73 29.95
CA PHE A 1072 -21.24 -7.57 31.16
C PHE A 1072 -19.85 -8.12 31.46
N LEU A 1073 -19.11 -8.56 30.43
CA LEU A 1073 -17.71 -8.97 30.56
C LEU A 1073 -16.84 -7.83 31.09
N LEU A 1074 -17.10 -6.60 30.65
CA LEU A 1074 -16.38 -5.41 31.10
C LEU A 1074 -16.73 -5.05 32.56
N CYS A 1075 -18.01 -5.11 32.97
CA CYS A 1075 -18.38 -4.94 34.37
C CYS A 1075 -17.69 -5.95 35.29
N ARG A 1076 -17.65 -7.22 34.87
CA ARG A 1076 -16.93 -8.28 35.58
C ARG A 1076 -15.43 -8.01 35.63
N GLN A 1077 -14.82 -7.61 34.53
CA GLN A 1077 -13.39 -7.29 34.49
C GLN A 1077 -13.06 -6.13 35.42
N ILE A 1078 -13.88 -5.06 35.43
CA ILE A 1078 -13.68 -3.91 36.32
C ILE A 1078 -13.71 -4.33 37.79
N VAL A 1079 -14.71 -5.11 38.21
CA VAL A 1079 -14.82 -5.57 39.61
C VAL A 1079 -13.70 -6.54 39.99
N ARG A 1080 -13.24 -7.38 39.04
CA ARG A 1080 -12.10 -8.27 39.23
C ARG A 1080 -10.80 -7.48 39.44
N GLU A 1081 -10.53 -6.48 38.62
CA GLU A 1081 -9.34 -5.62 38.75
C GLU A 1081 -9.35 -4.84 40.07
N MET A 1082 -10.52 -4.42 40.56
CA MET A 1082 -10.66 -3.83 41.89
C MET A 1082 -10.27 -4.81 43.00
N GLY A 1083 -10.72 -6.06 42.89
CA GLY A 1083 -10.36 -7.14 43.83
C GLY A 1083 -8.87 -7.49 43.78
N GLU A 1084 -8.28 -7.63 42.59
CA GLU A 1084 -6.86 -7.94 42.40
C GLU A 1084 -5.96 -6.81 42.92
N ALA A 1085 -6.27 -5.56 42.60
CA ALA A 1085 -5.50 -4.40 43.04
C ALA A 1085 -5.59 -4.14 44.56
N THR A 1086 -6.66 -4.59 45.22
CA THR A 1086 -6.81 -4.52 46.68
C THR A 1086 -6.48 -5.83 47.40
N ASN A 1087 -6.12 -6.87 46.65
CA ASN A 1087 -5.93 -8.24 47.13
C ASN A 1087 -7.15 -8.80 47.91
N LEU A 1088 -8.36 -8.35 47.57
CA LEU A 1088 -9.62 -8.78 48.18
C LEU A 1088 -10.33 -9.80 47.27
N ARG A 1089 -10.17 -11.08 47.61
CA ARG A 1089 -10.78 -12.20 46.86
C ARG A 1089 -12.30 -12.30 46.97
N ALA A 1090 -12.91 -11.54 47.89
CA ALA A 1090 -14.36 -11.52 48.09
C ALA A 1090 -15.11 -10.61 47.09
N CYS A 1091 -14.39 -9.84 46.27
CA CYS A 1091 -14.97 -8.99 45.23
C CYS A 1091 -15.52 -9.82 44.07
N GLY A 1092 -16.69 -9.43 43.57
CA GLY A 1092 -17.38 -10.18 42.53
C GLY A 1092 -18.66 -9.50 42.08
N ILE A 1093 -19.19 -9.94 40.95
CA ILE A 1093 -20.44 -9.46 40.39
C ILE A 1093 -21.31 -10.64 39.97
N SER A 1094 -22.59 -10.60 40.29
CA SER A 1094 -23.58 -11.62 39.92
C SER A 1094 -24.92 -10.97 39.61
N ALA A 1095 -25.79 -11.71 38.93
CA ALA A 1095 -27.17 -11.31 38.68
C ALA A 1095 -28.16 -12.33 39.24
N SER A 1096 -29.31 -11.84 39.70
CA SER A 1096 -30.46 -12.63 40.14
C SER A 1096 -31.75 -11.95 39.70
N ILE A 1097 -32.87 -12.67 39.68
CA ILE A 1097 -34.17 -12.10 39.31
C ILE A 1097 -34.76 -11.32 40.49
N ASN A 1098 -35.42 -10.19 40.20
CA ASN A 1098 -36.24 -9.48 41.19
C ASN A 1098 -37.67 -10.06 41.23
N LEU A 1099 -38.21 -10.31 42.43
CA LEU A 1099 -39.56 -10.84 42.63
C LEU A 1099 -40.68 -9.91 42.10
N GLU A 1100 -40.39 -8.60 42.00
CA GLU A 1100 -41.32 -7.56 41.51
C GLU A 1100 -41.16 -7.25 40.00
N GLY A 1101 -40.29 -7.98 39.29
CA GLY A 1101 -39.92 -7.73 37.89
C GLY A 1101 -38.59 -6.99 37.73
N GLY A 1102 -37.79 -7.38 36.73
CA GLY A 1102 -36.44 -6.85 36.45
C GLY A 1102 -35.29 -7.72 36.98
N THR A 1103 -34.04 -7.25 36.81
CA THR A 1103 -32.82 -7.97 37.22
C THR A 1103 -32.12 -7.24 38.36
N LEU A 1104 -31.68 -7.96 39.39
CA LEU A 1104 -30.82 -7.45 40.46
C LEU A 1104 -29.37 -7.78 40.14
N ILE A 1105 -28.51 -6.76 40.06
CA ILE A 1105 -27.07 -6.95 39.92
C ILE A 1105 -26.43 -6.74 41.29
N SER A 1106 -25.86 -7.81 41.84
CA SER A 1106 -25.14 -7.79 43.11
C SER A 1106 -23.64 -7.60 42.85
N ILE A 1107 -23.05 -6.55 43.41
CA ILE A 1107 -21.65 -6.19 43.24
C ILE A 1107 -21.00 -6.11 44.61
N VAL A 1108 -19.94 -6.88 44.81
CA VAL A 1108 -19.09 -6.79 45.99
C VAL A 1108 -17.80 -6.11 45.56
N MET A 1109 -17.49 -4.96 46.17
CA MET A 1109 -16.30 -4.17 45.86
C MET A 1109 -15.65 -3.61 47.14
N PRO A 1110 -14.39 -3.14 47.07
CA PRO A 1110 -13.70 -2.62 48.26
C PRO A 1110 -14.35 -1.32 48.77
N GLU A 1111 -14.51 -1.19 50.10
CA GLU A 1111 -15.15 -0.04 50.75
C GLU A 1111 -14.46 1.28 50.37
N ARG A 1112 -13.14 1.27 50.26
CA ARG A 1112 -12.35 2.45 49.84
C ARG A 1112 -12.77 2.99 48.47
N CYS A 1113 -13.04 2.10 47.51
CA CYS A 1113 -13.44 2.52 46.16
C CYS A 1113 -14.83 3.17 46.18
N TRP A 1114 -15.74 2.60 46.97
CA TRP A 1114 -17.09 3.11 47.15
C TRP A 1114 -17.09 4.47 47.88
N ALA A 1115 -16.28 4.61 48.94
CA ALA A 1115 -16.15 5.84 49.71
C ALA A 1115 -15.54 7.00 48.91
N GLU A 1116 -14.63 6.72 47.97
CA GLU A 1116 -14.09 7.73 47.05
C GLU A 1116 -15.16 8.18 46.04
N TYR A 1117 -15.92 7.24 45.48
CA TYR A 1117 -17.01 7.54 44.54
C TYR A 1117 -18.17 8.31 45.19
N SER A 1118 -18.53 7.99 46.43
CA SER A 1118 -19.61 8.68 47.15
C SER A 1118 -19.27 10.12 47.51
N LYS A 1119 -17.98 10.45 47.72
CA LYS A 1119 -17.51 11.83 47.96
C LYS A 1119 -17.54 12.72 46.71
N THR A 1120 -17.55 12.12 45.52
CA THR A 1120 -17.58 12.84 44.22
C THR A 1120 -18.99 13.08 43.66
N LYS A 1121 -20.03 12.57 44.35
CA LYS A 1121 -21.44 12.93 44.09
C LYS A 1121 -21.86 14.07 44.99
#